data_AF-A0A1H0YQM6-F1
#
_entry.id   AF-A0A1H0YQM6-F1
#
_cell.length_a   1.000
_cell.length_b   1.000
_cell.length_c   1.000
_cell.angle_alpha   90.00
_cell.angle_beta   90.00
_cell.angle_gamma   90.00
#
_symmetry.space_group_name_H-M   'P 1'
#
loop_
_entity.id
_entity.type
_entity.pdbx_description
1 polymer ?
#
loop_
_entity_poly.entity_id
_entity_poly.type
_entity_poly.pdbx_seq_one_letter_code
_entity_poly.pdbx_strand_id
1 'polypeptide(L)'
;MSKKGISQIKGPSEIRLGETAYYEVSRIYDLDDKKKVDAARWKLYVLDFKHHDNWRELKPQAGTLPKIGYRIPLKITKQSLVGSELMLEAYIYEPEKRIPPGLRIKVLPGLKKKISRVELFKADNSPIKEDTVMKYGQTIKVKVYTENMQGEMVKVSLYEDDAQGGGDSPKNKNNRVAHITKALNKKGFLWHEFKLNIDFTKISNAVMDGSHDKLHEYYVVVETAEHKSVSKNVEVQNPDYIFSQTVSSGVDTEKTYGETLIEEVVIKGKFKKQMGTNPPVGTGNQVVTVAKPDEKDRKKEEKCFCNKDFEEKDVRKLVKLLKGAETIWEGQALRGGKRAECNISDKSFGTLTKVLNNSFKIYNINTCAQKMHFLAQVCEETGTFTLSEETKGQYASSRSIYKGRGILQLTGVKKNKNDGLYNEPGPYKSYADYKRDQNIVRNPEIIATNVQYAIDSGGWIWSINQKMTDNPKSKAIERWGEETLGKSLNELAVYEDKYLELISALLNGRGSDGMPIGWEKRKSNYNLLKIGIFKYDWYHGGKKDQPVDANDITTYHIYADGKIERHIPKKIKAGYEQKYKYVYHDSNDKKYDICIVDWIEIDKVKHVGKSIVEKGYISHETFNVKGVNQKHVYKYADGRVIASGDAGEGGGTITRKYAKAGGKTVIIIKVPEPLSYNSESVKINLKFENTIRTYMGRDHFAALIGALANCNMSLISEGSAMKDGTCFPSVSHTNGESIDTDYLILPNTQKYVNSMAKFGFKTMLYKPGMKLKKPSGVVTFKEDSHHSAHLHCGSSNIPITEIKE
;
A
#
# COMPACT_ATOMS: atom_id res chain seq x y z
N MET A 1 -37.52 -51.56 -44.83
CA MET A 1 -38.42 -50.45 -45.23
C MET A 1 -38.06 -50.03 -46.65
N SER A 2 -39.03 -50.01 -47.57
CA SER A 2 -38.82 -49.58 -48.96
C SER A 2 -38.44 -48.10 -48.98
N LYS A 3 -37.31 -47.76 -49.60
CA LYS A 3 -36.86 -46.37 -49.82
C LYS A 3 -37.92 -45.64 -50.65
N LYS A 4 -38.65 -44.68 -50.08
CA LYS A 4 -39.76 -43.93 -50.72
C LYS A 4 -39.67 -42.44 -50.36
N GLY A 5 -40.12 -41.55 -51.24
CA GLY A 5 -39.99 -40.10 -51.07
C GLY A 5 -38.65 -39.55 -51.58
N ILE A 6 -37.92 -38.82 -50.73
CA ILE A 6 -36.72 -38.06 -51.13
C ILE A 6 -35.47 -38.93 -50.98
N SER A 7 -34.66 -39.02 -52.04
CA SER A 7 -33.41 -39.79 -52.05
C SER A 7 -32.17 -38.93 -51.92
N GLN A 8 -32.24 -37.66 -52.31
CA GLN A 8 -31.14 -36.72 -52.19
C GLN A 8 -31.63 -35.28 -52.19
N ILE A 9 -30.99 -34.45 -51.38
CA ILE A 9 -31.08 -32.98 -51.44
C ILE A 9 -29.74 -32.40 -51.89
N LYS A 10 -29.77 -31.17 -52.43
CA LYS A 10 -28.58 -30.40 -52.74
C LYS A 10 -28.64 -29.00 -52.14
N GLY A 11 -27.47 -28.43 -51.91
CA GLY A 11 -27.26 -27.09 -51.39
C GLY A 11 -25.83 -26.96 -50.85
N PRO A 12 -25.46 -25.80 -50.30
CA PRO A 12 -24.13 -25.59 -49.74
C PRO A 12 -23.83 -26.54 -48.58
N SER A 13 -22.64 -27.15 -48.56
CA SER A 13 -22.14 -27.98 -47.46
C SER A 13 -21.59 -27.15 -46.29
N GLU A 14 -21.46 -25.84 -46.47
CA GLU A 14 -21.07 -24.89 -45.44
C GLU A 14 -22.08 -23.74 -45.40
N ILE A 15 -22.45 -23.31 -44.20
CA ILE A 15 -23.27 -22.12 -43.99
C ILE A 15 -22.62 -21.23 -42.94
N ARG A 16 -22.43 -19.95 -43.25
CA ARG A 16 -21.97 -18.99 -42.25
C ARG A 16 -23.14 -18.55 -41.38
N LEU A 17 -22.86 -18.31 -40.11
CA LEU A 17 -23.88 -17.83 -39.17
C LEU A 17 -24.53 -16.52 -39.70
N GLY A 18 -25.85 -16.50 -39.75
CA GLY A 18 -26.64 -15.35 -40.22
C GLY A 18 -26.85 -15.26 -41.72
N GLU A 19 -26.19 -16.10 -42.53
CA GLU A 19 -26.46 -16.19 -43.97
C GLU A 19 -27.67 -17.09 -44.27
N THR A 20 -28.35 -16.78 -45.38
CA THR A 20 -29.44 -17.63 -45.88
C THR A 20 -28.90 -18.46 -47.04
N ALA A 21 -28.89 -19.78 -46.86
CA ALA A 21 -28.58 -20.73 -47.91
C ALA A 21 -29.88 -21.42 -48.37
N TYR A 22 -29.96 -21.73 -49.66
CA TYR A 22 -31.11 -22.42 -50.23
C TYR A 22 -30.78 -23.90 -50.44
N TYR A 23 -31.72 -24.75 -50.03
CA TYR A 23 -31.64 -26.19 -50.21
C TYR A 23 -32.85 -26.67 -50.98
N GLU A 24 -32.65 -27.60 -51.89
CA GLU A 24 -33.74 -28.16 -52.69
C GLU A 24 -33.59 -29.67 -52.87
N VAL A 25 -34.73 -30.32 -53.09
CA VAL A 25 -34.77 -31.74 -53.43
C VAL A 25 -34.12 -31.93 -54.80
N SER A 26 -33.07 -32.75 -54.87
CA SER A 26 -32.37 -33.03 -56.13
C SER A 26 -32.76 -34.37 -56.73
N ARG A 27 -33.17 -35.33 -55.90
CA ARG A 27 -33.56 -36.67 -56.35
C ARG A 27 -34.61 -37.28 -55.42
N ILE A 28 -35.56 -37.99 -56.01
CA ILE A 28 -36.58 -38.80 -55.33
C ILE A 28 -36.35 -40.28 -55.65
N TYR A 29 -36.85 -41.19 -54.82
CA TYR A 29 -36.72 -42.63 -55.06
C TYR A 29 -37.70 -43.12 -56.14
N ASP A 30 -38.91 -42.56 -56.15
CA ASP A 30 -40.01 -42.95 -57.03
C ASP A 30 -40.55 -41.72 -57.77
N LEU A 31 -40.76 -41.84 -59.09
CA LEU A 31 -41.27 -40.75 -59.92
C LEU A 31 -42.72 -40.36 -59.57
N ASP A 32 -43.50 -41.28 -58.99
CA ASP A 32 -44.88 -41.01 -58.57
C ASP A 32 -44.96 -39.98 -57.43
N ASP A 33 -43.87 -39.84 -56.66
CA ASP A 33 -43.78 -38.85 -55.59
C ASP A 33 -43.48 -37.44 -56.11
N LYS A 34 -43.23 -37.25 -57.41
CA LYS A 34 -42.89 -35.95 -58.02
C LYS A 34 -43.91 -34.85 -57.68
N LYS A 35 -45.21 -35.17 -57.70
CA LYS A 35 -46.29 -34.21 -57.34
C LYS A 35 -46.35 -33.87 -55.85
N LYS A 36 -45.73 -34.69 -54.99
CA LYS A 36 -45.72 -34.51 -53.52
C LYS A 36 -44.49 -33.75 -53.03
N VAL A 37 -43.49 -33.51 -53.90
CA VAL A 37 -42.25 -32.80 -53.55
C VAL A 37 -42.53 -31.37 -53.09
N ASP A 38 -43.54 -30.70 -53.65
CA ASP A 38 -43.95 -29.36 -53.22
C ASP A 38 -44.53 -29.33 -51.79
N ALA A 39 -44.92 -30.48 -51.24
CA ALA A 39 -45.35 -30.65 -49.86
C ALA A 39 -44.26 -31.24 -48.95
N ALA A 40 -43.02 -31.40 -49.45
CA ALA A 40 -41.92 -31.96 -48.68
C ALA A 40 -41.63 -31.14 -47.41
N ARG A 41 -41.44 -31.83 -46.29
CA ARG A 41 -41.13 -31.25 -44.98
C ARG A 41 -39.63 -31.37 -44.71
N TRP A 42 -39.11 -30.44 -43.91
CA TRP A 42 -37.68 -30.37 -43.64
C TRP A 42 -37.37 -30.38 -42.14
N LYS A 43 -36.34 -31.13 -41.75
CA LYS A 43 -35.83 -31.22 -40.38
C LYS A 43 -34.33 -31.01 -40.33
N LEU A 44 -33.87 -30.47 -39.20
CA LEU A 44 -32.48 -30.16 -38.94
C LEU A 44 -32.02 -30.88 -37.68
N TYR A 45 -30.83 -31.48 -37.73
CA TYR A 45 -30.25 -32.25 -36.64
C TYR A 45 -28.84 -31.76 -36.32
N VAL A 46 -28.39 -31.98 -35.08
CA VAL A 46 -27.01 -31.76 -34.61
C VAL A 46 -26.41 -33.06 -34.13
N LEU A 47 -25.12 -33.28 -34.40
CA LEU A 47 -24.40 -34.47 -33.97
C LEU A 47 -24.25 -34.50 -32.44
N ASP A 48 -24.65 -35.60 -31.80
CA ASP A 48 -24.49 -35.80 -30.36
C ASP A 48 -23.22 -36.61 -30.04
N PHE A 49 -22.15 -35.94 -29.61
CA PHE A 49 -20.87 -36.57 -29.31
C PHE A 49 -20.88 -37.52 -28.11
N LYS A 50 -21.93 -37.52 -27.27
CA LYS A 50 -22.04 -38.45 -26.13
C LYS A 50 -22.53 -39.83 -26.54
N HIS A 51 -23.17 -39.95 -27.69
CA HIS A 51 -23.73 -41.18 -28.21
C HIS A 51 -23.33 -41.29 -29.68
N HIS A 52 -22.25 -42.04 -29.95
CA HIS A 52 -21.65 -42.23 -31.27
C HIS A 52 -22.73 -42.33 -32.39
N ASP A 53 -22.64 -41.44 -33.38
CA ASP A 53 -23.48 -41.32 -34.58
C ASP A 53 -24.99 -41.04 -34.40
N ASN A 54 -25.45 -40.61 -33.21
CA ASN A 54 -26.85 -40.21 -33.04
C ASN A 54 -27.10 -38.72 -33.38
N TRP A 55 -28.01 -38.50 -34.32
CA TRP A 55 -28.50 -37.18 -34.73
C TRP A 55 -29.63 -36.69 -33.83
N ARG A 56 -29.39 -35.62 -33.08
CA ARG A 56 -30.40 -34.99 -32.23
C ARG A 56 -31.15 -33.90 -32.99
N GLU A 57 -32.48 -33.98 -33.05
CA GLU A 57 -33.31 -32.99 -33.74
C GLU A 57 -33.20 -31.61 -33.08
N LEU A 58 -32.97 -30.58 -33.89
CA LEU A 58 -33.02 -29.18 -33.48
C LEU A 58 -34.45 -28.67 -33.66
N LYS A 59 -35.13 -28.40 -32.55
CA LYS A 59 -36.45 -27.78 -32.57
C LYS A 59 -36.32 -26.30 -32.96
N PRO A 60 -37.12 -25.80 -33.92
CA PRO A 60 -37.17 -24.38 -34.22
C PRO A 60 -37.75 -23.58 -33.04
N GLN A 61 -37.56 -22.26 -33.06
CA GLN A 61 -38.13 -21.38 -32.04
C GLN A 61 -39.66 -21.44 -32.09
N ALA A 62 -40.32 -21.38 -30.93
CA ALA A 62 -41.77 -21.37 -30.83
C ALA A 62 -42.39 -20.30 -31.75
N GLY A 63 -43.40 -20.68 -32.53
CA GLY A 63 -44.04 -19.80 -33.53
C GLY A 63 -43.40 -19.81 -34.93
N THR A 64 -42.28 -20.53 -35.14
CA THR A 64 -41.70 -20.69 -36.49
C THR A 64 -42.57 -21.63 -37.33
N LEU A 65 -43.02 -21.16 -38.50
CA LEU A 65 -43.80 -22.00 -39.42
C LEU A 65 -42.98 -23.23 -39.89
N PRO A 66 -43.62 -24.39 -40.10
CA PRO A 66 -42.97 -25.55 -40.68
C PRO A 66 -42.37 -25.21 -42.04
N LYS A 67 -41.14 -25.67 -42.29
CA LYS A 67 -40.50 -25.52 -43.60
C LYS A 67 -41.05 -26.58 -44.55
N ILE A 68 -41.89 -26.15 -45.49
CA ILE A 68 -42.57 -26.98 -46.48
C ILE A 68 -42.23 -26.45 -47.87
N GLY A 69 -41.93 -27.34 -48.82
CA GLY A 69 -41.65 -26.99 -50.21
C GLY A 69 -40.54 -27.82 -50.85
N TYR A 70 -40.47 -27.80 -52.19
CA TYR A 70 -39.38 -28.42 -52.94
C TYR A 70 -38.03 -27.75 -52.69
N ARG A 71 -38.04 -26.45 -52.37
CA ARG A 71 -36.89 -25.61 -52.05
C ARG A 71 -37.19 -24.76 -50.83
N ILE A 72 -36.27 -24.73 -49.87
CA ILE A 72 -36.41 -23.94 -48.65
C ILE A 72 -35.20 -23.03 -48.40
N PRO A 73 -35.42 -21.85 -47.79
CA PRO A 73 -34.34 -21.09 -47.19
C PRO A 73 -33.98 -21.66 -45.80
N LEU A 74 -32.69 -21.81 -45.54
CA LEU A 74 -32.13 -22.11 -44.23
C LEU A 74 -31.21 -20.99 -43.78
N LYS A 75 -31.49 -20.46 -42.60
CA LYS A 75 -30.68 -19.47 -41.90
C LYS A 75 -30.37 -19.97 -40.51
N ILE A 76 -29.10 -20.07 -40.15
CA ILE A 76 -28.67 -20.45 -38.81
C ILE A 76 -28.30 -19.18 -38.05
N THR A 77 -29.03 -18.88 -36.98
CA THR A 77 -28.81 -17.69 -36.14
C THR A 77 -28.24 -18.03 -34.76
N LYS A 78 -28.32 -19.31 -34.35
CA LYS A 78 -27.87 -19.75 -33.04
C LYS A 78 -26.35 -19.93 -33.01
N GLN A 79 -25.67 -18.96 -32.42
CA GLN A 79 -24.21 -18.88 -32.37
C GLN A 79 -23.50 -20.08 -31.70
N SER A 80 -24.18 -20.76 -30.77
CA SER A 80 -23.62 -21.97 -30.13
C SER A 80 -23.43 -23.15 -31.09
N LEU A 81 -23.96 -23.06 -32.32
CA LEU A 81 -23.80 -24.09 -33.35
C LEU A 81 -22.58 -23.86 -34.24
N VAL A 82 -21.90 -22.71 -34.14
CA VAL A 82 -20.67 -22.45 -34.91
C VAL A 82 -19.61 -23.51 -34.58
N GLY A 83 -18.99 -24.08 -35.62
CA GLY A 83 -18.06 -25.21 -35.51
C GLY A 83 -18.73 -26.57 -35.34
N SER A 84 -20.06 -26.63 -35.22
CA SER A 84 -20.81 -27.89 -35.21
C SER A 84 -21.10 -28.37 -36.63
N GLU A 85 -21.27 -29.68 -36.77
CA GLU A 85 -21.84 -30.29 -37.96
C GLU A 85 -23.33 -30.55 -37.75
N LEU A 86 -24.12 -30.10 -38.72
CA LEU A 86 -25.56 -30.31 -38.78
C LEU A 86 -25.90 -31.28 -39.90
N MET A 87 -27.06 -31.93 -39.80
CA MET A 87 -27.66 -32.68 -40.90
C MET A 87 -29.01 -32.06 -41.21
N LEU A 88 -29.21 -31.61 -42.45
CA LEU A 88 -30.51 -31.20 -42.96
C LEU A 88 -31.12 -32.37 -43.73
N GLU A 89 -32.40 -32.65 -43.53
CA GLU A 89 -33.10 -33.73 -44.22
C GLU A 89 -34.48 -33.24 -44.69
N ALA A 90 -34.81 -33.55 -45.94
CA ALA A 90 -36.15 -33.37 -46.49
C ALA A 90 -36.85 -34.72 -46.59
N TYR A 91 -38.15 -34.75 -46.31
CA TYR A 91 -38.95 -35.98 -46.36
C TYR A 91 -40.40 -35.70 -46.78
N ILE A 92 -41.03 -36.71 -47.38
CA ILE A 92 -42.46 -36.68 -47.77
C ILE A 92 -43.30 -37.47 -46.77
N TYR A 93 -42.82 -38.66 -46.39
CA TYR A 93 -43.49 -39.55 -45.44
C TYR A 93 -42.91 -39.38 -44.04
N GLU A 94 -41.70 -39.88 -43.81
CA GLU A 94 -40.99 -39.82 -42.53
C GLU A 94 -39.49 -39.54 -42.73
N PRO A 95 -38.81 -38.88 -41.79
CA PRO A 95 -37.37 -38.66 -41.84
C PRO A 95 -36.59 -39.96 -41.57
N GLU A 96 -35.59 -40.25 -42.37
CA GLU A 96 -34.71 -41.43 -42.28
C GLU A 96 -33.49 -41.20 -41.37
N LYS A 97 -33.19 -39.94 -41.00
CA LYS A 97 -32.08 -39.51 -40.12
C LYS A 97 -30.69 -40.03 -40.55
N ARG A 98 -30.45 -40.12 -41.85
CA ARG A 98 -29.17 -40.56 -42.43
C ARG A 98 -28.74 -39.71 -43.63
N ILE A 99 -27.48 -39.84 -44.02
CA ILE A 99 -26.86 -39.12 -45.13
C ILE A 99 -26.41 -40.16 -46.17
N PRO A 100 -27.01 -40.24 -47.38
CA PRO A 100 -28.26 -39.61 -47.83
C PRO A 100 -29.54 -40.25 -47.20
N PRO A 101 -30.73 -39.60 -47.23
CA PRO A 101 -31.12 -38.45 -48.05
C PRO A 101 -30.77 -37.08 -47.46
N GLY A 102 -30.35 -37.03 -46.21
CA GLY A 102 -29.87 -35.80 -45.59
C GLY A 102 -28.54 -35.31 -46.17
N LEU A 103 -28.17 -34.08 -45.84
CA LEU A 103 -26.93 -33.42 -46.23
C LEU A 103 -26.21 -32.86 -44.99
N ARG A 104 -24.90 -33.10 -44.91
CA ARG A 104 -24.05 -32.55 -43.86
C ARG A 104 -23.78 -31.07 -44.14
N ILE A 105 -23.97 -30.24 -43.12
CA ILE A 105 -23.75 -28.79 -43.18
C ILE A 105 -22.81 -28.40 -42.04
N LYS A 106 -21.65 -27.86 -42.39
CA LYS A 106 -20.73 -27.27 -41.42
C LYS A 106 -21.13 -25.82 -41.15
N VAL A 107 -21.27 -25.47 -39.87
CA VAL A 107 -21.59 -24.09 -39.49
C VAL A 107 -20.29 -23.31 -39.29
N LEU A 108 -20.06 -22.34 -40.16
CA LEU A 108 -18.92 -21.44 -40.08
C LEU A 108 -19.26 -20.17 -39.26
N PRO A 109 -18.26 -19.50 -38.67
CA PRO A 109 -18.46 -18.16 -38.14
C PRO A 109 -19.01 -17.22 -39.22
N GLY A 110 -19.94 -16.35 -38.84
CA GLY A 110 -20.40 -15.26 -39.69
C GLY A 110 -19.28 -14.28 -40.02
N LEU A 111 -19.40 -13.56 -41.13
CA LEU A 111 -18.37 -12.61 -41.58
C LEU A 111 -18.28 -11.35 -40.72
N LYS A 112 -19.44 -10.87 -40.22
CA LYS A 112 -19.49 -9.68 -39.39
C LYS A 112 -19.19 -10.07 -37.94
N LYS A 113 -17.97 -9.76 -37.50
CA LYS A 113 -17.57 -9.86 -36.10
C LYS A 113 -18.01 -8.63 -35.35
N LYS A 114 -18.44 -8.82 -34.10
CA LYS A 114 -18.87 -7.72 -33.24
C LYS A 114 -18.76 -8.12 -31.78
N ILE A 115 -18.29 -7.21 -30.93
CA ILE A 115 -18.52 -7.27 -29.48
C ILE A 115 -19.91 -6.66 -29.26
N SER A 116 -20.90 -7.49 -28.93
CA SER A 116 -22.31 -7.06 -28.90
C SER A 116 -22.63 -6.24 -27.66
N ARG A 117 -22.15 -6.67 -26.48
CA ARG A 117 -22.22 -5.90 -25.23
C ARG A 117 -21.34 -6.47 -24.13
N VAL A 118 -21.11 -5.67 -23.10
CA VAL A 118 -20.39 -6.03 -21.86
C VAL A 118 -21.32 -5.79 -20.67
N GLU A 119 -21.59 -6.84 -19.90
CA GLU A 119 -22.45 -6.77 -18.70
C GLU A 119 -21.64 -7.03 -17.44
N LEU A 120 -22.00 -6.34 -16.35
CA LEU A 120 -21.35 -6.46 -15.04
C LEU A 120 -22.29 -7.15 -14.04
N PHE A 121 -21.72 -8.02 -13.22
CA PHE A 121 -22.42 -8.82 -12.21
C PHE A 121 -21.65 -8.78 -10.89
N LYS A 122 -22.34 -9.02 -9.78
CA LYS A 122 -21.72 -9.23 -8.46
C LYS A 122 -21.10 -10.64 -8.39
N ALA A 123 -20.34 -10.89 -7.32
CA ALA A 123 -19.72 -12.19 -7.06
C ALA A 123 -20.73 -13.36 -7.05
N ASP A 124 -21.96 -13.13 -6.59
CA ASP A 124 -23.06 -14.11 -6.54
C ASP A 124 -23.79 -14.33 -7.89
N ASN A 125 -23.32 -13.69 -8.97
CA ASN A 125 -23.91 -13.68 -10.32
C ASN A 125 -25.23 -12.89 -10.46
N SER A 126 -25.61 -12.07 -9.48
CA SER A 126 -26.68 -11.09 -9.67
C SER A 126 -26.22 -9.94 -10.58
N PRO A 127 -27.06 -9.42 -11.49
CA PRO A 127 -26.68 -8.27 -12.32
C PRO A 127 -26.43 -7.00 -11.48
N ILE A 128 -25.43 -6.21 -11.86
CA ILE A 128 -25.23 -4.86 -11.31
C ILE A 128 -26.12 -3.90 -12.12
N LYS A 129 -27.09 -3.28 -11.45
CA LYS A 129 -28.03 -2.31 -12.04
C LYS A 129 -27.53 -0.88 -11.79
N GLU A 130 -28.15 0.10 -12.45
CA GLU A 130 -27.75 1.52 -12.34
C GLU A 130 -27.85 2.08 -10.90
N ASP A 131 -28.76 1.56 -10.08
CA ASP A 131 -28.94 1.94 -8.67
C ASP A 131 -28.02 1.16 -7.70
N THR A 132 -27.16 0.29 -8.22
CA THR A 132 -26.34 -0.60 -7.41
C THR A 132 -25.00 0.03 -7.06
N VAL A 133 -24.87 0.49 -5.81
CA VAL A 133 -23.60 0.98 -5.26
C VAL A 133 -22.77 -0.18 -4.70
N MET A 134 -21.61 -0.40 -5.29
CA MET A 134 -20.61 -1.39 -4.85
C MET A 134 -19.67 -0.79 -3.80
N LYS A 135 -18.88 -1.63 -3.10
CA LYS A 135 -17.87 -1.17 -2.14
C LYS A 135 -16.48 -1.67 -2.52
N TYR A 136 -15.45 -0.89 -2.18
CA TYR A 136 -14.08 -1.38 -2.25
C TYR A 136 -13.88 -2.65 -1.42
N GLY A 137 -13.06 -3.55 -1.94
CA GLY A 137 -12.86 -4.93 -1.46
C GLY A 137 -13.79 -5.96 -2.12
N GLN A 138 -14.88 -5.54 -2.77
CA GLN A 138 -15.81 -6.43 -3.47
C GLN A 138 -15.33 -6.79 -4.90
N THR A 139 -15.94 -7.81 -5.49
CA THR A 139 -15.60 -8.32 -6.83
C THR A 139 -16.67 -7.96 -7.85
N ILE A 140 -16.26 -7.46 -9.01
CA ILE A 140 -17.09 -7.31 -10.20
C ILE A 140 -16.78 -8.46 -11.17
N LYS A 141 -17.82 -9.16 -11.60
CA LYS A 141 -17.76 -10.18 -12.65
C LYS A 141 -18.20 -9.58 -13.97
N VAL A 142 -17.34 -9.67 -14.98
CA VAL A 142 -17.56 -9.16 -16.33
C VAL A 142 -18.00 -10.31 -17.22
N LYS A 143 -19.11 -10.11 -17.95
CA LYS A 143 -19.55 -10.99 -19.01
C LYS A 143 -19.52 -10.29 -20.36
N VAL A 144 -18.70 -10.78 -21.26
CA VAL A 144 -18.56 -10.25 -22.62
C VAL A 144 -19.40 -11.10 -23.58
N TYR A 145 -20.31 -10.47 -24.31
CA TYR A 145 -21.07 -11.10 -25.38
C TYR A 145 -20.50 -10.67 -26.72
N THR A 146 -20.24 -11.63 -27.61
CA THR A 146 -19.76 -11.35 -28.96
C THR A 146 -20.57 -12.11 -29.99
N GLU A 147 -20.52 -11.64 -31.23
CA GLU A 147 -21.08 -12.28 -32.41
C GLU A 147 -19.93 -12.69 -33.32
N ASN A 148 -19.88 -13.98 -33.68
CA ASN A 148 -18.90 -14.55 -34.63
C ASN A 148 -17.40 -14.46 -34.21
N MET A 149 -17.10 -14.35 -32.91
CA MET A 149 -15.71 -14.23 -32.39
C MET A 149 -15.30 -15.42 -31.50
N GLN A 150 -15.83 -16.62 -31.71
CA GLN A 150 -15.52 -17.79 -30.88
C GLN A 150 -14.02 -18.11 -30.90
N GLY A 151 -13.40 -18.29 -29.73
CA GLY A 151 -11.98 -18.61 -29.60
C GLY A 151 -11.03 -17.42 -29.75
N GLU A 152 -11.51 -16.24 -30.15
CA GLU A 152 -10.66 -15.06 -30.32
C GLU A 152 -10.20 -14.49 -28.98
N MET A 153 -8.98 -13.95 -28.96
CA MET A 153 -8.43 -13.24 -27.81
C MET A 153 -9.04 -11.84 -27.73
N VAL A 154 -9.61 -11.52 -26.58
CA VAL A 154 -10.09 -10.17 -26.26
C VAL A 154 -9.30 -9.62 -25.07
N LYS A 155 -8.97 -8.32 -25.11
CA LYS A 155 -8.40 -7.60 -23.97
C LYS A 155 -9.54 -6.98 -23.18
N VAL A 156 -9.57 -7.26 -21.88
CA VAL A 156 -10.57 -6.75 -20.94
C VAL A 156 -9.85 -5.88 -19.92
N SER A 157 -10.22 -4.61 -19.82
CA SER A 157 -9.56 -3.62 -18.95
C SER A 157 -10.58 -2.92 -18.05
N LEU A 158 -10.29 -2.84 -16.75
CA LEU A 158 -11.05 -2.08 -15.77
C LEU A 158 -10.45 -0.69 -15.62
N TYR A 159 -11.28 0.33 -15.73
CA TYR A 159 -10.94 1.74 -15.57
C TYR A 159 -11.78 2.36 -14.45
N GLU A 160 -11.21 3.37 -13.80
CA GLU A 160 -11.94 4.35 -13.00
C GLU A 160 -12.31 5.53 -13.93
N ASP A 161 -13.56 5.99 -13.86
CA ASP A 161 -14.10 7.06 -14.72
C ASP A 161 -13.95 8.42 -14.07
N ASP A 162 -13.11 9.26 -14.67
CA ASP A 162 -12.82 10.63 -14.26
C ASP A 162 -13.47 11.68 -15.17
N ALA A 163 -14.25 11.26 -16.17
CA ALA A 163 -14.84 12.14 -17.17
C ALA A 163 -16.30 12.48 -16.83
N GLN A 164 -16.69 13.74 -17.04
CA GLN A 164 -18.11 14.12 -16.98
C GLN A 164 -18.89 13.42 -18.11
N GLY A 165 -19.79 12.52 -17.72
CA GLY A 165 -20.59 11.68 -18.61
C GLY A 165 -19.96 10.30 -18.77
N GLY A 166 -20.74 9.25 -18.43
CA GLY A 166 -20.20 7.89 -18.31
C GLY A 166 -19.69 7.30 -19.63
N GLY A 167 -18.58 6.57 -19.55
CA GLY A 167 -18.05 5.74 -20.64
C GLY A 167 -16.58 6.00 -20.96
N ASP A 168 -16.11 5.42 -22.06
CA ASP A 168 -14.68 5.47 -22.37
C ASP A 168 -14.23 6.82 -22.93
N SER A 169 -13.41 7.52 -22.16
CA SER A 169 -12.87 8.86 -22.47
C SER A 169 -11.35 8.82 -22.64
N PRO A 170 -10.75 9.65 -23.50
CA PRO A 170 -9.29 9.80 -23.58
C PRO A 170 -8.64 10.21 -22.25
N LYS A 171 -9.38 10.89 -21.36
CA LYS A 171 -8.90 11.30 -20.02
C LYS A 171 -8.62 10.09 -19.12
N ASN A 172 -9.48 9.07 -19.19
CA ASN A 172 -9.36 7.81 -18.44
C ASN A 172 -8.19 6.92 -18.87
N LYS A 173 -7.47 7.23 -19.97
CA LYS A 173 -6.43 6.35 -20.53
C LYS A 173 -5.35 5.95 -19.52
N ASN A 174 -5.08 6.82 -18.53
CA ASN A 174 -4.10 6.60 -17.48
C ASN A 174 -4.68 6.00 -16.18
N ASN A 175 -6.01 5.95 -16.04
CA ASN A 175 -6.75 5.46 -14.87
C ASN A 175 -7.10 3.97 -14.98
N ARG A 176 -6.32 3.23 -15.79
CA ARG A 176 -6.47 1.77 -15.88
C ARG A 176 -6.03 1.12 -14.57
N VAL A 177 -6.99 0.47 -13.92
CA VAL A 177 -6.82 -0.19 -12.62
C VAL A 177 -6.27 -1.60 -12.81
N ALA A 178 -6.83 -2.34 -13.76
CA ALA A 178 -6.44 -3.72 -14.05
C ALA A 178 -6.73 -4.08 -15.50
N HIS A 179 -6.05 -5.10 -16.04
CA HIS A 179 -6.36 -5.65 -17.36
C HIS A 179 -5.94 -7.11 -17.50
N ILE A 180 -6.57 -7.80 -18.44
CA ILE A 180 -6.26 -9.18 -18.82
C ILE A 180 -6.53 -9.38 -20.31
N THR A 181 -5.85 -10.35 -20.93
CA THR A 181 -6.16 -10.81 -22.29
C THR A 181 -6.56 -12.28 -22.22
N LYS A 182 -7.74 -12.64 -22.75
CA LYS A 182 -8.28 -14.01 -22.65
C LYS A 182 -9.11 -14.41 -23.87
N ALA A 183 -9.11 -15.69 -24.21
CA ALA A 183 -9.90 -16.23 -25.31
C ALA A 183 -11.40 -16.33 -24.97
N LEU A 184 -12.26 -16.03 -25.95
CA LEU A 184 -13.70 -16.28 -25.88
C LEU A 184 -13.98 -17.79 -25.93
N ASN A 185 -15.00 -18.24 -25.20
CA ASN A 185 -15.35 -19.65 -25.16
C ASN A 185 -16.02 -20.12 -26.48
N LYS A 186 -16.27 -21.43 -26.58
CA LYS A 186 -16.93 -22.06 -27.75
C LYS A 186 -18.32 -21.50 -28.08
N LYS A 187 -18.97 -20.80 -27.12
CA LYS A 187 -20.27 -20.17 -27.30
C LYS A 187 -20.16 -18.67 -27.64
N GLY A 188 -18.95 -18.13 -27.79
CA GLY A 188 -18.73 -16.71 -28.13
C GLY A 188 -18.93 -15.75 -26.96
N PHE A 189 -18.63 -16.18 -25.73
CA PHE A 189 -18.64 -15.27 -24.58
C PHE A 189 -17.46 -15.51 -23.64
N LEU A 190 -17.20 -14.54 -22.76
CA LEU A 190 -16.15 -14.60 -21.75
C LEU A 190 -16.68 -14.18 -20.39
N TRP A 191 -16.25 -14.89 -19.34
CA TRP A 191 -16.35 -14.44 -17.95
C TRP A 191 -14.97 -14.11 -17.38
N HIS A 192 -14.86 -12.97 -16.70
CA HIS A 192 -13.68 -12.57 -15.94
C HIS A 192 -14.08 -11.85 -14.65
N GLU A 193 -13.21 -11.83 -13.65
CA GLU A 193 -13.49 -11.23 -12.35
C GLU A 193 -12.39 -10.23 -12.01
N PHE A 194 -12.79 -9.00 -11.63
CA PHE A 194 -11.89 -7.99 -11.09
C PHE A 194 -12.24 -7.74 -9.63
N LYS A 195 -11.23 -7.64 -8.78
CA LYS A 195 -11.39 -7.18 -7.40
C LYS A 195 -11.24 -5.65 -7.36
N LEU A 196 -12.24 -4.95 -6.81
CA LEU A 196 -12.20 -3.51 -6.59
C LEU A 196 -11.26 -3.20 -5.42
N ASN A 197 -10.00 -2.93 -5.70
CA ASN A 197 -9.04 -2.50 -4.67
C ASN A 197 -8.90 -0.97 -4.70
N ILE A 198 -8.61 -0.38 -3.54
CA ILE A 198 -8.32 1.05 -3.46
C ILE A 198 -6.89 1.27 -3.97
N ASP A 199 -6.78 1.95 -5.10
CA ASP A 199 -5.52 2.39 -5.68
C ASP A 199 -5.59 3.91 -5.90
N PHE A 200 -5.10 4.65 -4.91
CA PHE A 200 -5.10 6.12 -4.90
C PHE A 200 -4.23 6.73 -6.01
N THR A 201 -3.44 5.93 -6.74
CA THR A 201 -2.70 6.41 -7.92
C THR A 201 -3.53 6.38 -9.20
N LYS A 202 -4.71 5.74 -9.16
CA LYS A 202 -5.64 5.56 -10.29
C LYS A 202 -6.98 6.24 -10.10
N ILE A 203 -7.30 6.66 -8.88
CA ILE A 203 -8.46 7.49 -8.54
C ILE A 203 -8.01 8.95 -8.67
N SER A 204 -8.21 9.57 -9.84
CA SER A 204 -7.59 10.86 -10.15
C SER A 204 -8.40 12.06 -9.62
N ASN A 205 -9.72 11.95 -9.50
CA ASN A 205 -10.58 13.10 -9.16
C ASN A 205 -10.95 13.24 -7.68
N ALA A 206 -10.70 12.23 -6.83
CA ALA A 206 -11.00 12.36 -5.40
C ALA A 206 -9.92 13.09 -4.57
N VAL A 207 -8.78 13.44 -5.18
CA VAL A 207 -7.59 13.89 -4.43
C VAL A 207 -7.11 15.30 -4.79
N MET A 208 -7.70 15.95 -5.80
CA MET A 208 -7.11 17.18 -6.37
C MET A 208 -7.99 18.43 -6.43
N ASP A 209 -9.32 18.37 -6.28
CA ASP A 209 -10.18 19.58 -6.38
C ASP A 209 -11.03 19.93 -5.14
N GLY A 210 -11.12 19.02 -4.15
CA GLY A 210 -11.89 19.25 -2.93
C GLY A 210 -13.40 18.99 -3.05
N SER A 211 -13.91 18.64 -4.23
CA SER A 211 -15.22 18.00 -4.37
C SER A 211 -15.04 16.49 -4.28
N HIS A 212 -15.24 15.93 -3.08
CA HIS A 212 -15.32 14.48 -2.95
C HIS A 212 -16.65 14.07 -3.57
N ASP A 213 -16.63 13.46 -4.75
CA ASP A 213 -17.83 12.83 -5.27
C ASP A 213 -18.23 11.69 -4.33
N LYS A 214 -19.54 11.59 -4.07
CA LYS A 214 -20.12 10.59 -3.17
C LYS A 214 -19.75 9.16 -3.55
N LEU A 215 -19.50 8.95 -4.84
CA LEU A 215 -19.31 7.67 -5.49
C LEU A 215 -18.16 7.83 -6.49
N HIS A 216 -17.31 6.82 -6.59
CA HIS A 216 -16.37 6.66 -7.70
C HIS A 216 -17.01 5.78 -8.77
N GLU A 217 -16.81 6.08 -10.04
CA GLU A 217 -17.40 5.31 -11.13
C GLU A 217 -16.35 4.39 -11.77
N TYR A 218 -16.72 3.16 -12.07
CA TYR A 218 -15.84 2.20 -12.74
C TYR A 218 -16.52 1.62 -13.97
N TYR A 219 -15.74 1.35 -15.01
CA TYR A 219 -16.26 0.70 -16.21
C TYR A 219 -15.23 -0.23 -16.83
N VAL A 220 -15.71 -1.12 -17.70
CA VAL A 220 -14.89 -2.13 -18.35
C VAL A 220 -14.88 -1.90 -19.86
N VAL A 221 -13.68 -1.77 -20.41
CA VAL A 221 -13.44 -1.72 -21.86
C VAL A 221 -13.02 -3.10 -22.33
N VAL A 222 -13.67 -3.58 -23.40
CA VAL A 222 -13.29 -4.80 -24.10
C VAL A 222 -12.88 -4.43 -25.52
N GLU A 223 -11.67 -4.80 -25.90
CA GLU A 223 -11.10 -4.44 -27.21
C GLU A 223 -10.37 -5.61 -27.88
N THR A 224 -10.44 -5.64 -29.20
CA THR A 224 -9.54 -6.37 -30.10
C THR A 224 -8.80 -5.35 -30.98
N ALA A 225 -8.01 -5.83 -31.94
CA ALA A 225 -7.38 -4.93 -32.92
C ALA A 225 -8.41 -4.14 -33.77
N GLU A 226 -9.63 -4.67 -33.94
CA GLU A 226 -10.64 -4.14 -34.88
C GLU A 226 -11.94 -3.68 -34.20
N HIS A 227 -12.21 -4.13 -32.97
CA HIS A 227 -13.49 -3.90 -32.31
C HIS A 227 -13.31 -3.45 -30.87
N LYS A 228 -14.21 -2.59 -30.41
CA LYS A 228 -14.22 -2.07 -29.04
C LYS A 228 -15.65 -1.96 -28.53
N SER A 229 -15.85 -2.29 -27.26
CA SER A 229 -17.12 -2.12 -26.55
C SER A 229 -16.85 -1.77 -25.09
N VAL A 230 -17.80 -1.09 -24.46
CA VAL A 230 -17.67 -0.54 -23.12
C VAL A 230 -18.89 -0.99 -22.30
N SER A 231 -18.69 -1.34 -21.03
CA SER A 231 -19.79 -1.60 -20.10
C SER A 231 -20.46 -0.29 -19.69
N LYS A 232 -21.61 -0.40 -19.03
CA LYS A 232 -22.10 0.70 -18.19
C LYS A 232 -21.16 0.93 -17.01
N ASN A 233 -21.21 2.13 -16.44
CA ASN A 233 -20.49 2.46 -15.22
C ASN A 233 -21.11 1.72 -14.03
N VAL A 234 -20.29 1.44 -13.04
CA VAL A 234 -20.72 0.99 -11.72
C VAL A 234 -20.24 1.99 -10.69
N GLU A 235 -21.18 2.46 -9.88
CA GLU A 235 -20.89 3.32 -8.75
C GLU A 235 -20.28 2.48 -7.63
N VAL A 236 -19.17 2.97 -7.09
CA VAL A 236 -18.47 2.40 -5.95
C VAL A 236 -18.50 3.47 -4.86
N GLN A 237 -19.01 3.12 -3.68
CA GLN A 237 -19.08 4.05 -2.57
C GLN A 237 -17.69 4.61 -2.27
N ASN A 238 -17.56 5.93 -2.39
CA ASN A 238 -16.38 6.63 -1.93
C ASN A 238 -16.39 6.55 -0.40
N PRO A 239 -15.48 5.79 0.24
CA PRO A 239 -15.46 5.65 1.69
C PRO A 239 -15.11 6.96 2.40
N ASP A 240 -14.61 7.96 1.65
CA ASP A 240 -14.16 9.25 2.15
C ASP A 240 -15.20 10.38 1.93
N TYR A 241 -16.39 10.09 1.37
CA TYR A 241 -17.45 11.10 1.19
C TYR A 241 -18.16 11.48 2.50
N ILE A 242 -18.33 12.78 2.73
CA ILE A 242 -19.05 13.36 3.86
C ILE A 242 -20.30 14.10 3.35
N PHE A 243 -21.50 13.68 3.78
CA PHE A 243 -22.79 14.30 3.41
C PHE A 243 -23.12 15.48 4.34
N SER A 244 -23.42 16.65 3.78
CA SER A 244 -24.05 17.77 4.49
C SER A 244 -25.46 18.02 3.91
N GLN A 245 -26.47 18.13 4.78
CA GLN A 245 -27.85 18.38 4.36
C GLN A 245 -28.34 19.70 4.96
N THR A 246 -28.78 20.61 4.11
CA THR A 246 -29.44 21.86 4.49
C THR A 246 -30.93 21.68 4.28
N VAL A 247 -31.74 21.93 5.30
CA VAL A 247 -33.22 21.93 5.21
C VAL A 247 -33.68 23.38 5.33
N SER A 248 -34.42 23.88 4.33
CA SER A 248 -35.04 25.19 4.35
C SER A 248 -36.50 25.10 4.81
N SER A 249 -36.91 26.03 5.66
CA SER A 249 -38.32 26.39 5.89
C SER A 249 -38.39 27.90 6.05
N GLY A 250 -38.95 28.60 5.06
CA GLY A 250 -39.24 30.03 5.15
C GLY A 250 -40.58 30.28 5.83
N VAL A 251 -40.69 31.40 6.56
CA VAL A 251 -41.93 32.18 6.76
C VAL A 251 -41.55 33.65 6.92
N ASP A 252 -42.46 34.47 6.39
CA ASP A 252 -42.43 35.86 5.98
C ASP A 252 -43.08 36.82 7.03
N THR A 253 -42.81 38.12 6.87
CA THR A 253 -43.52 39.33 7.41
C THR A 253 -43.50 39.59 8.94
N GLU A 254 -43.42 40.81 9.50
CA GLU A 254 -43.45 42.20 9.02
C GLU A 254 -43.05 43.16 10.18
N LYS A 255 -42.48 44.33 9.84
CA LYS A 255 -42.41 45.65 10.53
C LYS A 255 -41.32 45.95 11.59
N THR A 256 -40.20 46.59 11.20
CA THR A 256 -39.81 48.05 11.24
C THR A 256 -39.55 48.61 12.64
N TYR A 257 -38.45 49.29 13.01
CA TYR A 257 -37.37 50.09 12.38
C TYR A 257 -36.05 49.85 13.19
N GLY A 258 -34.79 49.95 12.73
CA GLY A 258 -34.19 50.37 11.45
C GLY A 258 -32.70 49.97 11.34
N GLU A 259 -32.27 49.73 10.08
CA GLU A 259 -30.94 49.76 9.40
C GLU A 259 -29.67 49.36 10.20
N THR A 260 -28.93 48.25 10.03
CA THR A 260 -28.54 47.27 8.96
C THR A 260 -27.13 47.52 8.37
N LEU A 261 -26.18 46.60 8.61
CA LEU A 261 -25.50 45.79 7.58
C LEU A 261 -24.56 44.70 8.18
N ILE A 262 -25.03 43.45 7.99
CA ILE A 262 -24.36 42.14 7.86
C ILE A 262 -23.68 41.51 9.10
N GLU A 263 -24.38 40.57 9.73
CA GLU A 263 -23.82 39.47 10.54
C GLU A 263 -23.79 38.16 9.73
N GLU A 264 -22.88 37.24 10.06
CA GLU A 264 -23.26 35.83 10.20
C GLU A 264 -22.93 35.37 11.62
N VAL A 265 -23.94 34.79 12.25
CA VAL A 265 -24.11 34.56 13.69
C VAL A 265 -23.68 33.15 14.07
N VAL A 266 -22.81 33.03 15.08
CA VAL A 266 -22.57 31.77 15.80
C VAL A 266 -23.40 31.77 17.09
N ILE A 267 -24.58 31.13 17.10
CA ILE A 267 -25.34 30.88 18.35
C ILE A 267 -25.22 29.42 18.79
N LYS A 268 -24.67 29.25 20.00
CA LYS A 268 -24.73 28.03 20.81
C LYS A 268 -26.02 28.00 21.66
N GLY A 269 -26.98 27.15 21.28
CA GLY A 269 -27.76 26.22 22.12
C GLY A 269 -28.99 26.67 22.95
N LYS A 270 -30.08 25.86 22.92
CA LYS A 270 -30.65 25.08 24.07
C LYS A 270 -32.07 24.53 23.79
N PHE A 271 -32.32 23.26 24.14
CA PHE A 271 -33.61 22.82 24.73
C PHE A 271 -33.37 22.50 26.22
N LYS A 272 -34.20 23.07 27.10
CA LYS A 272 -34.35 22.73 28.52
C LYS A 272 -35.56 21.79 28.69
N LYS A 273 -35.43 20.78 29.54
CA LYS A 273 -36.48 20.39 30.50
C LYS A 273 -35.84 20.48 31.90
N GLN A 274 -36.38 21.33 32.77
CA GLN A 274 -35.92 21.59 34.16
C GLN A 274 -36.12 20.37 35.07
N MET A 275 -35.34 20.14 36.13
CA MET A 275 -35.44 20.78 37.46
C MET A 275 -34.17 20.58 38.33
N GLY A 276 -33.77 21.63 39.07
CA GLY A 276 -33.03 21.67 40.37
C GLY A 276 -31.55 21.25 40.39
N THR A 277 -30.58 21.87 41.08
CA THR A 277 -30.42 23.03 41.98
C THR A 277 -28.92 23.44 41.97
N ASN A 278 -28.59 24.65 42.44
CA ASN A 278 -27.29 25.35 42.29
C ASN A 278 -26.27 25.06 43.46
N PRO A 279 -25.05 25.68 43.53
CA PRO A 279 -23.71 25.07 43.72
C PRO A 279 -23.07 25.28 45.12
N PRO A 280 -21.75 25.00 45.34
CA PRO A 280 -20.70 26.05 45.34
C PRO A 280 -19.30 25.58 44.80
N VAL A 281 -18.53 26.37 44.02
CA VAL A 281 -17.54 27.45 44.34
C VAL A 281 -16.31 27.03 45.18
N GLY A 282 -15.11 27.38 44.68
CA GLY A 282 -13.83 27.36 45.41
C GLY A 282 -12.61 27.24 44.48
N THR A 283 -12.22 28.30 43.74
CA THR A 283 -11.09 29.22 44.03
C THR A 283 -9.68 28.72 43.67
N GLY A 284 -8.95 29.52 42.88
CA GLY A 284 -7.49 29.47 42.83
C GLY A 284 -6.88 29.83 41.48
N ASN A 285 -6.81 31.12 41.15
CA ASN A 285 -6.06 31.65 40.00
C ASN A 285 -4.56 31.36 40.12
N GLN A 286 -3.94 30.86 39.04
CA GLN A 286 -2.59 31.25 38.66
C GLN A 286 -2.56 31.57 37.17
N VAL A 287 -2.22 32.82 36.87
CA VAL A 287 -2.07 33.38 35.53
C VAL A 287 -0.74 32.90 34.97
N VAL A 288 -0.76 32.18 33.85
CA VAL A 288 0.40 32.06 32.96
C VAL A 288 0.03 32.78 31.67
N THR A 289 0.75 33.84 31.38
CA THR A 289 0.63 34.64 30.16
C THR A 289 1.01 33.78 28.96
N VAL A 290 0.01 33.27 28.24
CA VAL A 290 0.22 32.61 26.94
C VAL A 290 0.23 33.71 25.88
N ALA A 291 1.39 33.95 25.27
CA ALA A 291 1.48 34.76 24.07
C ALA A 291 0.53 34.17 23.01
N LYS A 292 -0.33 35.02 22.43
CA LYS A 292 -1.23 34.60 21.34
C LYS A 292 -0.35 34.13 20.16
N PRO A 293 -0.57 32.91 19.62
CA PRO A 293 0.15 32.50 18.44
C PRO A 293 -0.33 33.31 17.23
N ASP A 294 0.63 33.67 16.38
CA ASP A 294 0.40 34.39 15.14
C ASP A 294 -0.51 33.59 14.19
N GLU A 295 -1.23 34.32 13.33
CA GLU A 295 -2.24 33.81 12.40
C GLU A 295 -1.73 32.74 11.41
N LYS A 296 -0.41 32.60 11.27
CA LYS A 296 0.26 31.53 10.50
C LYS A 296 0.19 30.15 11.16
N ASP A 297 0.16 30.06 12.48
CA ASP A 297 0.10 28.77 13.20
C ASP A 297 -1.28 28.14 13.15
N ARG A 298 -2.34 28.94 13.03
CA ARG A 298 -3.72 28.46 12.87
C ARG A 298 -3.93 27.64 11.58
N LYS A 299 -3.14 27.86 10.53
CA LYS A 299 -3.24 27.11 9.25
C LYS A 299 -2.57 25.72 9.28
N LYS A 300 -1.75 25.40 10.29
CA LYS A 300 -1.13 24.07 10.48
C LYS A 300 -2.04 23.08 11.22
N GLU A 301 -2.98 23.58 12.01
CA GLU A 301 -3.83 22.76 12.91
C GLU A 301 -4.89 21.92 12.17
N GLU A 302 -5.20 22.21 10.90
CA GLU A 302 -6.20 21.43 10.14
C GLU A 302 -5.65 20.13 9.51
N LYS A 303 -4.33 19.92 9.45
CA LYS A 303 -3.71 18.87 8.61
C LYS A 303 -3.06 17.70 9.35
N CYS A 304 -2.90 17.76 10.67
CA CYS A 304 -2.25 16.69 11.47
C CYS A 304 -3.03 16.41 12.77
N PHE A 305 -2.51 15.53 13.64
CA PHE A 305 -3.12 15.24 14.95
C PHE A 305 -2.61 16.14 16.09
N CYS A 306 -1.83 17.20 15.82
CA CYS A 306 -1.53 18.20 16.85
C CYS A 306 -2.82 18.91 17.25
N ASN A 307 -3.05 19.03 18.55
CA ASN A 307 -4.22 19.68 19.17
C ASN A 307 -5.57 19.14 18.68
N LYS A 308 -5.58 18.00 17.97
CA LYS A 308 -6.78 17.41 17.36
C LYS A 308 -7.11 16.06 18.00
N ASP A 309 -8.38 15.87 18.32
CA ASP A 309 -8.92 14.61 18.80
C ASP A 309 -8.90 13.53 17.70
N PHE A 310 -8.67 12.28 18.09
CA PHE A 310 -8.90 11.14 17.20
C PHE A 310 -10.39 10.89 16.98
N GLU A 311 -10.75 10.51 15.76
CA GLU A 311 -12.02 9.86 15.49
C GLU A 311 -11.91 8.34 15.72
N GLU A 312 -13.05 7.64 15.81
CA GLU A 312 -13.07 6.19 15.99
C GLU A 312 -12.30 5.46 14.88
N LYS A 313 -12.44 5.96 13.64
CA LYS A 313 -11.74 5.43 12.46
C LYS A 313 -10.22 5.52 12.58
N ASP A 314 -9.70 6.54 13.25
CA ASP A 314 -8.26 6.74 13.42
C ASP A 314 -7.69 5.69 14.38
N VAL A 315 -8.38 5.42 15.48
CA VAL A 315 -8.00 4.39 16.46
C VAL A 315 -8.14 3.00 15.86
N ARG A 316 -9.18 2.74 15.06
CA ARG A 316 -9.31 1.47 14.30
C ARG A 316 -8.15 1.27 13.34
N LYS A 317 -7.80 2.31 12.57
CA LYS A 317 -6.66 2.28 11.64
C LYS A 317 -5.34 2.05 12.36
N LEU A 318 -5.13 2.70 13.51
CA LEU A 318 -3.96 2.48 14.37
C LEU A 318 -3.84 1.03 14.80
N VAL A 319 -4.91 0.45 15.36
CA VAL A 319 -4.91 -0.93 15.84
C VAL A 319 -4.67 -1.89 14.68
N LYS A 320 -5.34 -1.68 13.54
CA LYS A 320 -5.14 -2.48 12.33
C LYS A 320 -3.71 -2.42 11.80
N LEU A 321 -3.08 -1.24 11.82
CA LEU A 321 -1.72 -1.05 11.34
C LEU A 321 -0.70 -1.87 12.16
N LEU A 322 -0.84 -1.85 13.50
CA LEU A 322 0.14 -2.48 14.39
C LEU A 322 -0.15 -3.98 14.62
N LYS A 323 -1.41 -4.38 14.58
CA LYS A 323 -1.85 -5.74 14.92
C LYS A 323 -2.30 -6.57 13.71
N GLY A 324 -2.67 -5.93 12.60
CA GLY A 324 -3.24 -6.60 11.42
C GLY A 324 -4.75 -6.89 11.52
N ALA A 325 -5.41 -6.50 12.61
CA ALA A 325 -6.84 -6.71 12.84
C ALA A 325 -7.47 -5.52 13.57
N GLU A 326 -8.79 -5.35 13.43
CA GLU A 326 -9.56 -4.31 14.14
C GLU A 326 -10.24 -4.90 15.38
N THR A 327 -9.45 -5.52 16.26
CA THR A 327 -9.94 -6.12 17.52
C THR A 327 -9.16 -5.60 18.71
N ILE A 328 -9.90 -5.18 19.74
CA ILE A 328 -9.40 -4.70 21.02
C ILE A 328 -10.04 -5.49 22.16
N TRP A 329 -9.36 -5.58 23.29
CA TRP A 329 -9.80 -6.23 24.53
C TRP A 329 -10.27 -7.67 24.34
N GLU A 330 -9.73 -8.35 23.33
CA GLU A 330 -10.05 -9.73 22.97
C GLU A 330 -9.31 -10.76 23.84
N GLY A 331 -8.39 -10.31 24.70
CA GLY A 331 -7.66 -11.18 25.59
C GLY A 331 -6.52 -11.95 24.93
N GLN A 332 -5.64 -12.52 25.75
CA GLN A 332 -4.41 -13.19 25.27
C GLN A 332 -4.71 -14.55 24.68
N ALA A 333 -4.18 -14.86 23.50
CA ALA A 333 -4.25 -16.21 22.94
C ALA A 333 -3.41 -17.20 23.78
N LEU A 334 -4.02 -18.32 24.14
CA LEU A 334 -3.39 -19.43 24.87
C LEU A 334 -3.19 -20.63 23.94
N ARG A 335 -2.31 -21.56 24.33
CA ARG A 335 -2.12 -22.82 23.59
C ARG A 335 -3.45 -23.60 23.53
N GLY A 336 -3.75 -24.15 22.35
CA GLY A 336 -4.99 -24.91 22.11
C GLY A 336 -6.21 -24.07 21.69
N GLY A 337 -6.01 -22.83 21.22
CA GLY A 337 -7.08 -21.99 20.64
C GLY A 337 -7.98 -21.29 21.65
N LYS A 338 -7.74 -21.46 22.96
CA LYS A 338 -8.42 -20.71 24.03
C LYS A 338 -7.82 -19.31 24.15
N ARG A 339 -8.57 -18.36 24.72
CA ARG A 339 -8.07 -17.03 25.07
C ARG A 339 -8.27 -16.75 26.56
N ALA A 340 -7.28 -16.15 27.20
CA ALA A 340 -7.44 -15.55 28.52
C ALA A 340 -8.24 -14.26 28.35
N GLU A 341 -9.35 -14.13 29.07
CA GLU A 341 -10.27 -13.00 28.92
C GLU A 341 -9.63 -11.66 29.35
N CYS A 342 -9.95 -10.59 28.62
CA CYS A 342 -9.70 -9.24 29.08
C CYS A 342 -10.97 -8.70 29.75
N ASN A 343 -10.82 -8.22 30.99
CA ASN A 343 -11.92 -7.87 31.89
C ASN A 343 -12.48 -6.45 31.67
N ILE A 344 -12.02 -5.74 30.64
CA ILE A 344 -12.60 -4.44 30.27
C ILE A 344 -14.07 -4.64 29.91
N SER A 345 -14.94 -3.91 30.61
CA SER A 345 -16.40 -3.99 30.48
C SER A 345 -16.90 -3.50 29.12
N ASP A 346 -16.47 -2.31 28.69
CA ASP A 346 -16.79 -1.75 27.37
C ASP A 346 -15.62 -1.90 26.40
N LYS A 347 -15.80 -2.79 25.43
CA LYS A 347 -14.77 -3.14 24.44
C LYS A 347 -14.93 -2.41 23.11
N SER A 348 -15.74 -1.35 23.05
CA SER A 348 -15.98 -0.60 21.82
C SER A 348 -14.83 0.35 21.48
N PHE A 349 -14.58 0.52 20.19
CA PHE A 349 -13.63 1.53 19.72
C PHE A 349 -14.12 2.95 20.06
N GLY A 350 -15.43 3.21 19.98
CA GLY A 350 -16.00 4.51 20.32
C GLY A 350 -15.66 4.96 21.74
N THR A 351 -15.80 4.06 22.72
CA THR A 351 -15.43 4.36 24.11
C THR A 351 -13.92 4.51 24.27
N LEU A 352 -13.12 3.61 23.68
CA LEU A 352 -11.66 3.74 23.70
C LEU A 352 -11.20 5.09 23.14
N THR A 353 -11.72 5.50 21.99
CA THR A 353 -11.38 6.78 21.35
C THR A 353 -11.76 7.97 22.22
N LYS A 354 -13.00 8.00 22.74
CA LYS A 354 -13.47 9.08 23.60
C LYS A 354 -12.58 9.24 24.83
N VAL A 355 -12.24 8.12 25.48
CA VAL A 355 -11.44 8.11 26.69
C VAL A 355 -9.98 8.48 26.40
N LEU A 356 -9.39 8.01 25.29
CA LEU A 356 -8.05 8.41 24.85
C LEU A 356 -7.96 9.92 24.63
N ASN A 357 -8.90 10.50 23.90
CA ASN A 357 -8.92 11.95 23.66
C ASN A 357 -9.08 12.75 24.97
N ASN A 358 -9.93 12.27 25.88
CA ASN A 358 -10.09 12.91 27.18
C ASN A 358 -8.78 12.86 27.99
N SER A 359 -8.10 11.71 28.00
CA SER A 359 -6.79 11.55 28.64
C SER A 359 -5.74 12.49 28.02
N PHE A 360 -5.69 12.59 26.69
CA PHE A 360 -4.77 13.52 26.02
C PHE A 360 -4.97 14.96 26.43
N LYS A 361 -6.23 15.41 26.57
CA LYS A 361 -6.56 16.76 27.05
C LYS A 361 -6.13 16.96 28.50
N ILE A 362 -6.44 16.02 29.40
CA ILE A 362 -6.09 16.12 30.83
C ILE A 362 -4.57 16.21 31.01
N TYR A 363 -3.82 15.41 30.26
CA TYR A 363 -2.37 15.23 30.45
C TYR A 363 -1.51 16.00 29.45
N ASN A 364 -2.10 16.91 28.66
CA ASN A 364 -1.44 17.72 27.64
C ASN A 364 -0.59 16.90 26.65
N ILE A 365 -1.13 15.78 26.19
CA ILE A 365 -0.53 14.93 25.16
C ILE A 365 -1.06 15.43 23.81
N ASN A 366 -0.65 16.63 23.44
CA ASN A 366 -1.34 17.42 22.44
C ASN A 366 -0.67 17.35 21.06
N THR A 367 0.64 17.11 21.00
CA THR A 367 1.37 17.04 19.72
C THR A 367 1.38 15.64 19.10
N CYS A 368 1.57 15.55 17.78
CA CYS A 368 1.77 14.27 17.09
C CYS A 368 2.95 13.48 17.65
N ALA A 369 4.05 14.14 18.03
CA ALA A 369 5.21 13.49 18.63
C ALA A 369 4.85 12.83 19.96
N GLN A 370 4.16 13.56 20.84
CA GLN A 370 3.69 13.06 22.12
C GLN A 370 2.72 11.88 21.98
N LYS A 371 1.71 12.01 21.11
CA LYS A 371 0.72 10.94 20.87
C LYS A 371 1.36 9.69 20.28
N MET A 372 2.27 9.85 19.32
CA MET A 372 3.01 8.76 18.69
C MET A 372 3.85 7.99 19.72
N HIS A 373 4.65 8.70 20.51
CA HIS A 373 5.46 8.10 21.58
C HIS A 373 4.59 7.36 22.58
N PHE A 374 3.55 8.02 23.10
CA PHE A 374 2.63 7.41 24.06
C PHE A 374 2.01 6.12 23.52
N LEU A 375 1.44 6.16 22.32
CA LEU A 375 0.77 5.03 21.70
C LEU A 375 1.73 3.89 21.37
N ALA A 376 2.97 4.18 20.95
CA ALA A 376 3.98 3.16 20.69
C ALA A 376 4.29 2.33 21.95
N GLN A 377 4.41 2.99 23.10
CA GLN A 377 4.64 2.35 24.38
C GLN A 377 3.41 1.55 24.84
N VAL A 378 2.22 2.15 24.78
CA VAL A 378 0.95 1.49 25.11
C VAL A 378 0.77 0.19 24.31
N CYS A 379 1.06 0.21 23.01
CA CYS A 379 0.89 -0.96 22.17
C CYS A 379 1.85 -2.10 22.52
N GLU A 380 3.06 -1.80 23.01
CA GLU A 380 3.95 -2.85 23.53
C GLU A 380 3.44 -3.39 24.88
N GLU A 381 3.04 -2.52 25.81
CA GLU A 381 2.59 -2.92 27.16
C GLU A 381 1.30 -3.76 27.17
N THR A 382 0.45 -3.58 26.15
CA THR A 382 -0.89 -4.17 26.12
C THR A 382 -1.07 -5.22 25.03
N GLY A 383 -0.06 -5.43 24.18
CA GLY A 383 -0.21 -6.17 22.93
C GLY A 383 -1.20 -5.49 21.98
N THR A 384 -1.10 -4.17 21.81
CA THR A 384 -1.99 -3.32 21.00
C THR A 384 -3.44 -3.42 21.46
N PHE A 385 -3.70 -3.01 22.70
CA PHE A 385 -5.00 -3.05 23.37
C PHE A 385 -5.62 -4.45 23.44
N THR A 386 -4.80 -5.50 23.55
CA THR A 386 -5.32 -6.87 23.70
C THR A 386 -5.67 -7.17 25.16
N LEU A 387 -4.90 -6.61 26.10
CA LEU A 387 -5.02 -6.80 27.54
C LEU A 387 -5.01 -5.46 28.28
N SER A 388 -5.66 -5.43 29.44
CA SER A 388 -5.67 -4.31 30.40
C SER A 388 -4.96 -4.64 31.72
N GLU A 389 -4.42 -5.86 31.87
CA GLU A 389 -3.66 -6.29 33.03
C GLU A 389 -2.73 -7.44 32.69
N GLU A 390 -1.71 -7.63 33.53
CA GLU A 390 -0.80 -8.78 33.47
C GLU A 390 -1.59 -10.09 33.67
N THR A 391 -1.40 -11.03 32.74
CA THR A 391 -1.98 -12.37 32.84
C THR A 391 -1.24 -13.21 33.88
N LYS A 392 -1.95 -14.10 34.57
CA LYS A 392 -1.35 -14.97 35.58
C LYS A 392 -0.24 -15.82 34.96
N GLY A 393 0.98 -15.63 35.45
CA GLY A 393 2.18 -16.33 34.97
C GLY A 393 3.05 -16.84 36.11
N GLN A 394 4.27 -17.27 35.76
CA GLN A 394 5.25 -17.74 36.75
C GLN A 394 5.90 -16.58 37.52
N TYR A 395 5.73 -15.33 37.08
CA TYR A 395 6.26 -14.16 37.77
C TYR A 395 5.40 -13.77 38.98
N ALA A 396 6.06 -13.34 40.05
CA ALA A 396 5.41 -12.98 41.30
C ALA A 396 4.56 -11.69 41.18
N SER A 397 4.89 -10.79 40.24
CA SER A 397 4.08 -9.62 39.84
C SER A 397 2.65 -10.01 39.49
N SER A 398 2.46 -10.97 38.60
CA SER A 398 1.14 -11.42 38.13
C SER A 398 0.24 -12.04 39.21
N ARG A 399 0.82 -12.40 40.38
CA ARG A 399 0.15 -13.01 41.54
C ARG A 399 -0.09 -12.02 42.68
N SER A 400 0.31 -10.76 42.51
CA SER A 400 0.24 -9.73 43.53
C SER A 400 -1.10 -9.00 43.55
N ILE A 401 -1.45 -8.40 44.69
CA ILE A 401 -2.65 -7.56 44.85
C ILE A 401 -2.58 -6.38 43.88
N TYR A 402 -1.44 -5.69 43.86
CA TYR A 402 -1.16 -4.54 42.99
C TYR A 402 -0.28 -4.94 41.78
N LYS A 403 -0.69 -5.98 41.06
CA LYS A 403 -0.08 -6.37 39.77
C LYS A 403 -0.21 -5.28 38.70
N GLY A 404 0.48 -5.42 37.57
CA GLY A 404 0.38 -4.50 36.44
C GLY A 404 -1.04 -4.39 35.88
N ARG A 405 -1.60 -3.17 35.86
CA ARG A 405 -2.93 -2.86 35.29
C ARG A 405 -2.95 -1.55 34.51
N GLY A 406 -3.92 -1.42 33.61
CA GLY A 406 -4.07 -0.28 32.72
C GLY A 406 -3.10 -0.34 31.53
N ILE A 407 -3.13 0.70 30.69
CA ILE A 407 -2.42 0.67 29.41
C ILE A 407 -0.91 0.85 29.49
N LEU A 408 -0.38 1.25 30.66
CA LEU A 408 1.05 1.35 30.95
C LEU A 408 1.43 0.59 32.23
N GLN A 409 0.68 -0.46 32.58
CA GLN A 409 1.03 -1.42 33.65
C GLN A 409 1.34 -0.77 35.02
N LEU A 410 0.41 0.01 35.57
CA LEU A 410 0.50 0.52 36.94
C LEU A 410 0.71 -0.65 37.91
N THR A 411 1.82 -0.64 38.63
CA THR A 411 2.28 -1.75 39.47
C THR A 411 2.63 -1.24 40.86
N GLY A 412 2.29 -2.00 41.90
CA GLY A 412 2.63 -1.68 43.28
C GLY A 412 4.12 -1.82 43.58
N VAL A 413 4.47 -1.82 44.86
CA VAL A 413 5.85 -2.01 45.31
C VAL A 413 5.96 -3.24 46.20
N LYS A 414 7.18 -3.75 46.30
CA LYS A 414 7.51 -4.82 47.23
C LYS A 414 7.61 -4.25 48.64
N LYS A 415 7.17 -5.00 49.63
CA LYS A 415 7.32 -4.63 51.03
C LYS A 415 8.81 -4.47 51.39
N ASN A 416 9.61 -5.48 51.03
CA ASN A 416 11.06 -5.52 51.23
C ASN A 416 11.76 -6.07 49.96
N LYS A 417 13.07 -5.86 49.79
CA LYS A 417 13.83 -6.35 48.61
C LYS A 417 13.73 -7.87 48.37
N ASN A 418 13.54 -8.65 49.43
CA ASN A 418 13.44 -10.10 49.38
C ASN A 418 12.00 -10.61 49.13
N ASP A 419 11.00 -9.72 49.14
CA ASP A 419 9.63 -10.10 48.81
C ASP A 419 9.49 -10.26 47.30
N GLY A 420 8.87 -11.37 46.88
CA GLY A 420 8.54 -11.61 45.48
C GLY A 420 7.33 -10.77 45.03
N LEU A 421 6.43 -10.45 45.95
CA LEU A 421 5.10 -9.90 45.67
C LEU A 421 5.06 -8.37 45.80
N TYR A 422 4.24 -7.76 44.96
CA TYR A 422 3.99 -6.31 44.88
C TYR A 422 2.68 -6.00 45.62
N ASN A 423 2.67 -6.24 46.92
CA ASN A 423 1.47 -6.11 47.77
C ASN A 423 1.36 -4.79 48.52
N GLU A 424 2.35 -3.90 48.39
CA GLU A 424 2.22 -2.53 48.86
C GLU A 424 1.71 -1.64 47.72
N PRO A 425 0.76 -0.73 47.98
CA PRO A 425 0.05 -0.01 46.92
C PRO A 425 0.97 0.87 46.07
N GLY A 426 1.99 1.51 46.67
CA GLY A 426 2.99 2.30 45.94
C GLY A 426 2.35 3.26 44.92
N PRO A 427 2.68 3.13 43.61
CA PRO A 427 2.05 3.92 42.54
C PRO A 427 0.52 3.90 42.50
N TYR A 428 -0.15 2.82 42.94
CA TYR A 428 -1.62 2.81 43.06
C TYR A 428 -2.11 3.83 44.07
N LYS A 429 -1.43 3.97 45.21
CA LYS A 429 -1.76 4.98 46.22
C LYS A 429 -1.52 6.38 45.67
N SER A 430 -0.35 6.61 45.04
CA SER A 430 -0.03 7.90 44.42
C SER A 430 -1.07 8.33 43.38
N TYR A 431 -1.53 7.40 42.53
CA TYR A 431 -2.57 7.67 41.55
C TYR A 431 -3.95 7.86 42.20
N ALA A 432 -4.29 7.08 43.23
CA ALA A 432 -5.52 7.25 43.99
C ALA A 432 -5.62 8.60 44.69
N ASP A 433 -4.51 9.08 45.26
CA ASP A 433 -4.41 10.40 45.88
C ASP A 433 -4.56 11.50 44.81
N TYR A 434 -3.90 11.33 43.66
CA TYR A 434 -4.02 12.25 42.51
C TYR A 434 -5.46 12.35 41.98
N LYS A 435 -6.15 11.22 41.78
CA LYS A 435 -7.54 11.17 41.33
C LYS A 435 -8.55 11.48 42.42
N ARG A 436 -8.11 11.58 43.68
CA ARG A 436 -8.96 11.70 44.87
C ARG A 436 -9.98 10.57 44.99
N ASP A 437 -9.56 9.36 44.62
CA ASP A 437 -10.39 8.16 44.66
C ASP A 437 -9.63 7.00 45.30
N GLN A 438 -9.80 6.85 46.61
CA GLN A 438 -9.17 5.77 47.37
C GLN A 438 -9.77 4.39 47.09
N ASN A 439 -10.89 4.32 46.34
CA ASN A 439 -11.41 3.04 45.88
C ASN A 439 -10.40 2.30 45.00
N ILE A 440 -9.51 3.02 44.31
CA ILE A 440 -8.43 2.43 43.51
C ILE A 440 -7.47 1.58 44.35
N VAL A 441 -7.22 1.95 45.61
CA VAL A 441 -6.37 1.16 46.51
C VAL A 441 -7.13 -0.04 47.06
N ARG A 442 -8.41 0.15 47.39
CA ARG A 442 -9.27 -0.90 47.97
C ARG A 442 -9.64 -1.97 46.94
N ASN A 443 -9.88 -1.55 45.70
CA ASN A 443 -10.38 -2.33 44.57
C ASN A 443 -9.52 -2.07 43.31
N PRO A 444 -8.24 -2.49 43.30
CA PRO A 444 -7.27 -2.13 42.26
C PRO A 444 -7.61 -2.68 40.87
N GLU A 445 -8.44 -3.72 40.79
CA GLU A 445 -8.98 -4.27 39.54
C GLU A 445 -9.81 -3.26 38.74
N ILE A 446 -10.31 -2.18 39.34
CA ILE A 446 -11.03 -1.12 38.62
C ILE A 446 -10.20 -0.53 37.47
N ILE A 447 -8.87 -0.51 37.61
CA ILE A 447 -7.94 -0.05 36.56
C ILE A 447 -7.90 -1.01 35.37
N ALA A 448 -8.26 -2.28 35.55
CA ALA A 448 -8.28 -3.29 34.48
C ALA A 448 -9.69 -3.57 33.92
N THR A 449 -10.76 -3.17 34.63
CA THR A 449 -12.15 -3.44 34.24
C THR A 449 -12.89 -2.21 33.70
N ASN A 450 -12.48 -1.01 34.12
CA ASN A 450 -13.05 0.24 33.66
C ASN A 450 -12.05 0.96 32.74
N VAL A 451 -12.44 1.10 31.46
CA VAL A 451 -11.60 1.72 30.42
C VAL A 451 -11.20 3.16 30.76
N GLN A 452 -12.04 3.95 31.46
CA GLN A 452 -11.65 5.30 31.89
C GLN A 452 -10.49 5.26 32.88
N TYR A 453 -10.53 4.39 33.90
CA TYR A 453 -9.40 4.25 34.84
C TYR A 453 -8.17 3.63 34.17
N ALA A 454 -8.37 2.70 33.23
CA ALA A 454 -7.29 2.04 32.50
C ALA A 454 -6.45 3.01 31.66
N ILE A 455 -7.11 3.92 30.95
CA ILE A 455 -6.46 4.90 30.06
C ILE A 455 -5.95 6.11 30.84
N ASP A 456 -6.70 6.59 31.83
CA ASP A 456 -6.33 7.76 32.64
C ASP A 456 -5.08 7.50 33.50
N SER A 457 -4.96 6.29 34.08
CA SER A 457 -3.75 5.91 34.81
C SER A 457 -2.51 5.88 33.90
N GLY A 458 -2.67 5.49 32.64
CA GLY A 458 -1.60 5.56 31.64
C GLY A 458 -1.19 6.99 31.34
N GLY A 459 -2.14 7.90 31.15
CA GLY A 459 -1.85 9.32 30.98
C GLY A 459 -1.12 9.93 32.19
N TRP A 460 -1.53 9.56 33.40
CA TRP A 460 -0.85 9.96 34.64
C TRP A 460 0.58 9.42 34.74
N ILE A 461 0.78 8.13 34.41
CA ILE A 461 2.12 7.53 34.37
C ILE A 461 3.03 8.33 33.43
N TRP A 462 2.52 8.59 32.22
CA TRP A 462 3.26 9.23 31.13
C TRP A 462 3.65 10.68 31.40
N SER A 463 2.72 11.49 31.91
CA SER A 463 2.90 12.93 32.05
C SER A 463 3.30 13.39 33.45
N ILE A 464 3.08 12.57 34.48
CA ILE A 464 3.23 13.00 35.88
C ILE A 464 4.14 12.08 36.70
N ASN A 465 3.89 10.77 36.69
CA ASN A 465 4.61 9.86 37.60
C ASN A 465 6.04 9.56 37.13
N GLN A 466 6.20 9.14 35.88
CA GLN A 466 7.50 8.73 35.36
C GLN A 466 8.26 9.93 34.78
N LYS A 467 9.46 10.17 35.33
CA LYS A 467 10.30 11.30 34.98
C LYS A 467 11.77 10.93 34.98
N MET A 468 12.55 11.71 34.24
CA MET A 468 13.98 11.79 34.45
C MET A 468 14.31 12.29 35.85
N THR A 469 15.47 11.88 36.33
CA THR A 469 16.03 12.42 37.58
C THR A 469 16.16 13.93 37.50
N ASP A 470 15.92 14.60 38.63
CA ASP A 470 16.15 16.02 38.85
C ASP A 470 17.55 16.32 39.41
N ASN A 471 18.35 15.27 39.67
CA ASN A 471 19.72 15.41 40.15
C ASN A 471 20.69 15.70 38.99
N PRO A 472 21.25 16.92 38.90
CA PRO A 472 22.15 17.29 37.80
C PRO A 472 23.48 16.51 37.81
N LYS A 473 23.82 15.85 38.93
CA LYS A 473 25.02 15.03 39.06
C LYS A 473 24.80 13.55 38.72
N SER A 474 23.61 13.19 38.23
CA SER A 474 23.34 11.81 37.84
C SER A 474 24.12 11.43 36.57
N LYS A 475 24.73 10.23 36.57
CA LYS A 475 25.39 9.67 35.38
C LYS A 475 24.46 9.53 34.17
N ALA A 476 23.15 9.54 34.38
CA ALA A 476 22.18 9.56 33.28
C ALA A 476 22.27 10.86 32.45
N ILE A 477 22.64 11.97 33.08
CA ILE A 477 22.76 13.28 32.42
C ILE A 477 23.98 13.32 31.49
N GLU A 478 25.08 12.65 31.86
CA GLU A 478 26.26 12.50 30.97
C GLU A 478 25.88 11.86 29.63
N ARG A 479 24.85 10.99 29.63
CA ARG A 479 24.40 10.28 28.43
C ARG A 479 23.31 11.03 27.64
N TRP A 480 22.38 11.70 28.33
CA TRP A 480 21.15 12.22 27.70
C TRP A 480 21.06 13.74 27.61
N GLY A 481 21.97 14.45 28.29
CA GLY A 481 22.06 15.89 28.32
C GLY A 481 21.24 16.53 29.45
N GLU A 482 21.70 17.70 29.90
CA GLU A 482 21.08 18.47 30.98
C GLU A 482 19.64 18.89 30.64
N GLU A 483 19.32 19.03 29.36
CA GLU A 483 17.97 19.37 28.89
C GLU A 483 16.92 18.31 29.24
N THR A 484 17.32 17.10 29.65
CA THR A 484 16.40 16.03 30.05
C THR A 484 16.03 16.07 31.54
N LEU A 485 16.69 16.88 32.34
CA LEU A 485 16.57 16.92 33.80
C LEU A 485 15.13 17.17 34.24
N GLY A 486 14.62 16.30 35.12
CA GLY A 486 13.28 16.41 35.71
C GLY A 486 12.09 16.28 34.74
N LYS A 487 12.33 16.06 33.44
CA LYS A 487 11.27 15.96 32.43
C LYS A 487 10.49 14.65 32.54
N SER A 488 9.18 14.73 32.44
CA SER A 488 8.30 13.59 32.23
C SER A 488 8.51 12.94 30.86
N LEU A 489 7.97 11.72 30.67
CA LEU A 489 8.01 11.04 29.38
C LEU A 489 7.32 11.89 28.29
N ASN A 490 6.22 12.56 28.66
CA ASN A 490 5.50 13.46 27.76
C ASN A 490 6.31 14.69 27.33
N GLU A 491 7.11 15.25 28.24
CA GLU A 491 7.99 16.39 27.94
C GLU A 491 9.23 15.97 27.15
N LEU A 492 9.69 14.72 27.30
CA LEU A 492 10.76 14.17 26.48
C LEU A 492 10.27 13.81 25.06
N ALA A 493 9.01 13.44 24.91
CA ALA A 493 8.44 13.01 23.63
C ALA A 493 8.43 14.10 22.55
N VAL A 494 8.49 15.38 22.95
CA VAL A 494 8.56 16.52 22.01
C VAL A 494 9.88 16.56 21.23
N TYR A 495 10.92 15.86 21.71
CA TYR A 495 12.22 15.75 21.02
C TYR A 495 12.27 14.59 20.02
N GLU A 496 11.09 14.06 19.63
CA GLU A 496 10.94 13.13 18.52
C GLU A 496 11.84 11.88 18.69
N ASP A 497 12.65 11.56 17.68
CA ASP A 497 13.47 10.35 17.65
C ASP A 497 14.58 10.37 18.71
N LYS A 498 15.02 11.56 19.17
CA LYS A 498 16.19 11.74 20.05
C LYS A 498 16.07 10.96 21.35
N TYR A 499 14.89 10.96 21.97
CA TYR A 499 14.68 10.38 23.30
C TYR A 499 13.78 9.15 23.33
N LEU A 500 13.50 8.53 22.18
CA LEU A 500 12.71 7.29 22.13
C LEU A 500 13.30 6.17 23.01
N GLU A 501 14.63 6.00 22.98
CA GLU A 501 15.31 5.00 23.82
C GLU A 501 15.21 5.35 25.31
N LEU A 502 15.43 6.62 25.65
CA LEU A 502 15.34 7.10 27.03
C LEU A 502 13.94 6.89 27.60
N ILE A 503 12.91 7.33 26.87
CA ILE A 503 11.51 7.18 27.23
C ILE A 503 11.16 5.71 27.49
N SER A 504 11.62 4.82 26.60
CA SER A 504 11.38 3.38 26.73
C SER A 504 12.09 2.80 27.97
N ALA A 505 13.31 3.25 28.27
CA ALA A 505 14.08 2.82 29.44
C ALA A 505 13.49 3.33 30.76
N LEU A 506 12.95 4.55 30.79
CA LEU A 506 12.31 5.10 31.99
C LEU A 506 10.99 4.39 32.29
N LEU A 507 10.25 4.00 31.24
CA LEU A 507 8.96 3.34 31.41
C LEU A 507 9.10 1.90 31.92
N ASN A 508 9.99 1.09 31.33
CA ASN A 508 10.05 -0.35 31.61
C ASN A 508 11.46 -0.88 31.92
N GLY A 509 12.41 0.01 32.22
CA GLY A 509 13.77 -0.37 32.57
C GLY A 509 14.59 -0.92 31.39
N ARG A 510 15.77 -1.47 31.73
CA ARG A 510 16.71 -2.04 30.76
C ARG A 510 16.90 -3.53 31.02
N GLY A 511 17.09 -4.28 29.94
CA GLY A 511 17.47 -5.69 29.97
C GLY A 511 18.96 -5.89 30.25
N SER A 512 19.40 -7.15 30.26
CA SER A 512 20.80 -7.53 30.47
C SER A 512 21.74 -7.07 29.35
N ASP A 513 21.21 -6.82 28.16
CA ASP A 513 21.90 -6.25 27.00
C ASP A 513 22.06 -4.72 27.09
N GLY A 514 21.55 -4.12 28.17
CA GLY A 514 21.57 -2.68 28.37
C GLY A 514 20.55 -1.92 27.53
N MET A 515 19.69 -2.57 26.73
CA MET A 515 18.63 -1.92 25.95
C MET A 515 17.30 -1.86 26.70
N PRO A 516 16.38 -0.95 26.34
CA PRO A 516 15.03 -0.95 26.93
C PRO A 516 14.33 -2.30 26.74
N ILE A 517 13.60 -2.76 27.75
CA ILE A 517 12.83 -4.01 27.62
C ILE A 517 11.77 -3.86 26.51
N GLY A 518 11.79 -4.77 25.53
CA GLY A 518 10.90 -4.72 24.35
C GLY A 518 11.33 -3.70 23.28
N TRP A 519 12.59 -3.24 23.29
CA TRP A 519 13.08 -2.15 22.44
C TRP A 519 12.71 -2.26 20.96
N GLU A 520 13.00 -3.40 20.31
CA GLU A 520 12.75 -3.55 18.87
C GLU A 520 11.28 -3.36 18.50
N LYS A 521 10.36 -3.85 19.33
CA LYS A 521 8.92 -3.69 19.10
C LYS A 521 8.46 -2.25 19.37
N ARG A 522 8.93 -1.62 20.45
CA ARG A 522 8.64 -0.20 20.75
C ARG A 522 9.10 0.70 19.60
N LYS A 523 10.31 0.48 19.10
CA LYS A 523 10.88 1.19 17.95
C LYS A 523 10.08 0.94 16.67
N SER A 524 9.69 -0.31 16.42
CA SER A 524 8.84 -0.67 15.28
C SER A 524 7.48 0.02 15.34
N ASN A 525 6.77 -0.06 16.48
CA ASN A 525 5.48 0.59 16.70
C ASN A 525 5.59 2.10 16.49
N TYR A 526 6.61 2.73 17.08
CA TYR A 526 6.90 4.15 16.91
C TYR A 526 7.05 4.51 15.42
N ASN A 527 7.88 3.80 14.67
CA ASN A 527 8.10 4.07 13.24
C ASN A 527 6.83 3.85 12.40
N LEU A 528 6.07 2.80 12.67
CA LEU A 528 4.81 2.54 11.96
C LEU A 528 3.79 3.64 12.23
N LEU A 529 3.67 4.10 13.48
CA LEU A 529 2.82 5.24 13.82
C LEU A 529 3.32 6.53 13.15
N LYS A 530 4.63 6.78 13.19
CA LYS A 530 5.30 7.92 12.54
C LYS A 530 4.92 8.01 11.08
N ILE A 531 4.97 6.90 10.35
CA ILE A 531 4.75 6.85 8.90
C ILE A 531 3.26 6.73 8.56
N GLY A 532 2.54 5.81 9.19
CA GLY A 532 1.22 5.35 8.74
C GLY A 532 0.03 6.08 9.36
N ILE A 533 0.17 6.60 10.59
CA ILE A 533 -0.91 7.30 11.30
C ILE A 533 -0.64 8.79 11.32
N PHE A 534 0.49 9.18 11.91
CA PHE A 534 0.82 10.59 12.09
C PHE A 534 1.40 11.23 10.85
N LYS A 535 1.91 10.43 9.89
CA LYS A 535 2.70 10.91 8.73
C LYS A 535 3.62 12.05 9.17
N TYR A 536 4.35 11.82 10.25
CA TYR A 536 4.94 12.87 11.05
C TYR A 536 5.87 13.75 10.20
N ASP A 537 6.74 13.15 9.40
CA ASP A 537 7.66 13.90 8.54
C ASP A 537 6.93 14.67 7.43
N TRP A 538 5.74 14.25 7.02
CA TRP A 538 4.93 14.97 6.04
C TRP A 538 4.31 16.25 6.62
N TYR A 539 3.81 16.20 7.86
CA TYR A 539 3.12 17.34 8.48
C TYR A 539 4.00 18.18 9.42
N HIS A 540 4.99 17.56 10.03
CA HIS A 540 5.92 18.14 11.02
C HIS A 540 7.36 18.18 10.52
N GLY A 541 7.69 17.47 9.44
CA GLY A 541 8.98 17.63 8.75
C GLY A 541 9.16 18.97 8.05
N GLY A 542 8.36 19.98 8.45
CA GLY A 542 8.58 21.41 8.25
C GLY A 542 9.84 21.93 8.92
N LYS A 543 10.98 21.34 8.58
CA LYS A 543 12.07 22.07 7.94
C LYS A 543 12.21 21.65 6.46
N LYS A 544 11.09 21.72 5.74
CA LYS A 544 11.03 22.27 4.38
C LYS A 544 9.93 23.34 4.38
N ASP A 545 10.19 24.44 3.69
CA ASP A 545 9.40 25.68 3.53
C ASP A 545 9.78 26.88 4.43
N GLN A 546 11.06 26.97 4.77
CA GLN A 546 11.85 28.04 4.17
C GLN A 546 12.87 27.36 3.25
N PRO A 547 13.22 27.93 2.08
CA PRO A 547 14.40 27.49 1.37
C PRO A 547 15.55 27.58 2.37
N VAL A 548 16.12 26.43 2.75
CA VAL A 548 17.44 26.46 3.37
C VAL A 548 18.33 27.05 2.30
N ASP A 549 18.82 28.27 2.57
CA ASP A 549 19.70 28.98 1.67
C ASP A 549 20.94 28.09 1.42
N ALA A 550 21.53 28.15 0.24
CA ALA A 550 22.76 27.42 -0.05
C ALA A 550 23.87 27.81 0.96
N ASN A 551 23.80 29.03 1.50
CA ASN A 551 24.65 29.55 2.56
C ASN A 551 24.50 28.82 3.93
N ASP A 552 23.41 28.07 4.16
CA ASP A 552 23.10 27.45 5.47
C ASP A 552 23.56 25.98 5.57
N ILE A 553 23.74 25.28 4.44
CA ILE A 553 24.04 23.84 4.36
C ILE A 553 24.86 23.50 3.11
N THR A 554 25.75 22.51 3.21
CA THR A 554 26.39 21.97 2.01
C THR A 554 25.35 21.38 1.04
N THR A 555 25.31 21.91 -0.19
CA THR A 555 24.25 21.62 -1.16
C THR A 555 24.83 21.06 -2.45
N TYR A 556 24.26 19.95 -2.93
CA TYR A 556 24.50 19.39 -4.25
C TYR A 556 23.54 19.99 -5.27
N HIS A 557 24.10 20.63 -6.29
CA HIS A 557 23.39 21.13 -7.45
C HIS A 557 23.62 20.18 -8.62
N ILE A 558 22.56 19.52 -9.07
CA ILE A 558 22.60 18.48 -10.10
C ILE A 558 21.89 19.02 -11.33
N TYR A 559 22.61 19.20 -12.43
CA TYR A 559 22.09 19.84 -13.63
C TYR A 559 21.68 18.81 -14.68
N ALA A 560 20.63 19.13 -15.44
CA ALA A 560 20.10 18.25 -16.47
C ALA A 560 21.11 17.91 -17.56
N ASP A 561 22.18 18.68 -17.76
CA ASP A 561 23.25 18.41 -18.72
C ASP A 561 24.25 17.33 -18.25
N GLY A 562 24.20 16.93 -16.98
CA GLY A 562 25.11 15.96 -16.36
C GLY A 562 26.12 16.58 -15.40
N LYS A 563 26.22 17.91 -15.32
CA LYS A 563 27.09 18.60 -14.35
C LYS A 563 26.56 18.40 -12.93
N ILE A 564 27.46 18.21 -11.98
CA ILE A 564 27.15 18.18 -10.55
C ILE A 564 28.14 19.09 -9.81
N GLU A 565 27.60 20.02 -9.02
CA GLU A 565 28.37 20.92 -8.17
C GLU A 565 28.05 20.66 -6.71
N ARG A 566 29.06 20.73 -5.84
CA ARG A 566 28.89 20.72 -4.38
C ARG A 566 29.27 22.09 -3.83
N HIS A 567 28.27 22.84 -3.39
CA HIS A 567 28.39 24.17 -2.81
C HIS A 567 28.57 24.04 -1.31
N ILE A 568 29.70 24.52 -0.80
CA ILE A 568 30.10 24.42 0.61
C ILE A 568 30.13 25.83 1.19
N PRO A 569 29.20 26.17 2.10
CA PRO A 569 29.14 27.51 2.66
C PRO A 569 30.29 27.77 3.65
N LYS A 570 30.66 29.05 3.84
CA LYS A 570 31.67 29.47 4.83
C LYS A 570 31.33 29.01 6.25
N LYS A 571 30.05 29.01 6.59
CA LYS A 571 29.54 28.62 7.90
C LYS A 571 28.26 27.81 7.73
N ILE A 572 28.29 26.54 8.14
CA ILE A 572 27.09 25.71 8.19
C ILE A 572 26.26 26.12 9.41
N LYS A 573 24.96 26.25 9.23
CA LYS A 573 24.02 26.62 10.30
C LYS A 573 23.83 25.47 11.27
N ALA A 574 23.67 25.82 12.54
CA ALA A 574 23.47 24.86 13.62
C ALA A 574 22.30 23.90 13.33
N GLY A 575 22.56 22.59 13.39
CA GLY A 575 21.63 21.52 13.05
C GLY A 575 21.74 20.97 11.63
N TYR A 576 22.65 21.50 10.80
CA TYR A 576 22.90 21.04 9.41
C TYR A 576 24.33 20.50 9.18
N GLU A 577 25.15 20.42 10.22
CA GLU A 577 26.58 20.04 10.14
C GLU A 577 26.79 18.65 9.54
N GLN A 578 25.86 17.72 9.81
CA GLN A 578 25.91 16.33 9.31
C GLN A 578 24.82 16.03 8.27
N LYS A 579 24.42 17.05 7.50
CA LYS A 579 23.36 16.94 6.50
C LYS A 579 23.84 17.45 5.14
N TYR A 580 23.33 16.84 4.07
CA TYR A 580 23.46 17.35 2.71
C TYR A 580 22.09 17.66 2.13
N LYS A 581 21.99 18.78 1.41
CA LYS A 581 20.84 19.12 0.56
C LYS A 581 21.12 18.70 -0.88
N TYR A 582 20.11 18.17 -1.57
CA TYR A 582 20.20 17.80 -2.98
C TYR A 582 19.14 18.56 -3.78
N VAL A 583 19.59 19.28 -4.81
CA VAL A 583 18.77 20.15 -5.68
C VAL A 583 19.01 19.75 -7.13
N TYR A 584 17.93 19.54 -7.88
CA TYR A 584 17.99 19.28 -9.31
C TYR A 584 17.64 20.54 -10.10
N HIS A 585 18.34 20.78 -11.20
CA HIS A 585 18.11 21.88 -12.15
C HIS A 585 17.76 21.26 -13.50
N ASP A 586 16.57 21.56 -14.03
CA ASP A 586 16.18 21.05 -15.34
C ASP A 586 16.89 21.80 -16.50
N SER A 587 16.56 21.44 -17.75
CA SER A 587 17.17 22.07 -18.93
C SER A 587 16.88 23.56 -19.08
N ASN A 588 15.89 24.09 -18.36
CA ASN A 588 15.54 25.50 -18.33
C ASN A 588 16.05 26.18 -17.04
N ASP A 589 16.97 25.54 -16.31
CA ASP A 589 17.52 25.96 -15.03
C ASP A 589 16.47 26.14 -13.91
N LYS A 590 15.29 25.53 -14.07
CA LYS A 590 14.29 25.52 -13.00
C LYS A 590 14.75 24.57 -11.89
N LYS A 591 14.69 25.07 -10.66
CA LYS A 591 15.21 24.39 -9.45
C LYS A 591 14.16 23.52 -8.79
N TYR A 592 14.58 22.35 -8.31
CA TYR A 592 13.74 21.38 -7.60
C TYR A 592 14.47 20.87 -6.34
N ASP A 593 13.95 21.21 -5.16
CA ASP A 593 14.51 20.81 -3.85
C ASP A 593 14.15 19.35 -3.52
N ILE A 594 15.01 18.41 -3.93
CA ILE A 594 14.73 16.97 -3.88
C ILE A 594 14.68 16.47 -2.43
N CYS A 595 15.78 16.53 -1.68
CA CYS A 595 15.83 16.01 -0.31
C CYS A 595 16.95 16.66 0.52
N ILE A 596 16.84 16.49 1.83
CA ILE A 596 17.93 16.69 2.79
C ILE A 596 18.15 15.35 3.48
N VAL A 597 19.39 14.89 3.54
CA VAL A 597 19.73 13.57 4.11
C VAL A 597 20.88 13.69 5.10
N ASP A 598 20.82 12.86 6.13
CA ASP A 598 21.93 12.67 7.06
C ASP A 598 23.06 11.90 6.37
N TRP A 599 24.28 12.28 6.68
CA TRP A 599 25.47 11.54 6.28
C TRP A 599 26.20 10.96 7.48
N ILE A 600 26.92 9.87 7.25
CA ILE A 600 27.84 9.28 8.23
C ILE A 600 29.22 9.14 7.60
N GLU A 601 30.23 9.37 8.42
CA GLU A 601 31.61 9.08 8.07
C GLU A 601 31.97 7.68 8.55
N ILE A 602 32.52 6.88 7.65
CA ILE A 602 32.97 5.52 7.93
C ILE A 602 34.41 5.35 7.47
N ASP A 603 35.12 4.40 8.08
CA ASP A 603 36.38 3.91 7.50
C ASP A 603 36.11 3.36 6.11
N LYS A 604 36.94 3.75 5.14
CA LYS A 604 36.90 3.14 3.81
C LYS A 604 37.24 1.66 3.95
N VAL A 605 36.38 0.78 3.46
CA VAL A 605 36.63 -0.66 3.49
C VAL A 605 37.01 -1.17 2.11
N LYS A 606 37.80 -2.24 2.08
CA LYS A 606 38.17 -2.98 0.86
C LYS A 606 37.86 -4.46 1.05
N HIS A 607 37.34 -5.10 0.00
CA HIS A 607 37.21 -6.54 -0.04
C HIS A 607 38.59 -7.19 -0.14
N VAL A 608 38.87 -8.18 0.72
CA VAL A 608 40.17 -8.86 0.84
C VAL A 608 40.10 -10.31 0.34
N GLY A 609 38.91 -10.88 0.18
CA GLY A 609 38.72 -12.24 -0.33
C GLY A 609 37.68 -13.04 0.46
N LYS A 610 37.68 -14.36 0.24
CA LYS A 610 36.92 -15.32 1.06
C LYS A 610 37.70 -15.64 2.33
N SER A 611 36.99 -15.95 3.42
CA SER A 611 37.64 -16.32 4.69
C SER A 611 36.72 -17.19 5.55
N ILE A 612 37.29 -17.95 6.47
CA ILE A 612 36.53 -18.63 7.52
C ILE A 612 36.18 -17.64 8.63
N VAL A 613 35.08 -17.88 9.33
CA VAL A 613 34.73 -17.05 10.50
C VAL A 613 35.68 -17.43 11.63
N GLU A 614 36.61 -16.53 11.94
CA GLU A 614 37.58 -16.68 13.02
C GLU A 614 36.93 -16.36 14.38
N LYS A 615 37.37 -17.01 15.47
CA LYS A 615 36.97 -16.64 16.83
C LYS A 615 37.51 -15.24 17.18
N GLY A 616 36.89 -14.56 18.16
CA GLY A 616 37.34 -13.24 18.64
C GLY A 616 36.71 -12.02 17.96
N TYR A 617 35.56 -12.18 17.31
CA TYR A 617 34.75 -11.03 16.89
C TYR A 617 34.18 -10.29 18.10
N ILE A 618 34.09 -8.97 18.01
CA ILE A 618 33.53 -8.09 19.05
C ILE A 618 32.05 -7.80 18.84
N SER A 619 31.53 -8.07 17.63
CA SER A 619 30.10 -7.93 17.31
C SER A 619 29.69 -8.96 16.28
N HIS A 620 28.50 -9.51 16.43
CA HIS A 620 27.86 -10.43 15.49
C HIS A 620 26.40 -10.02 15.28
N GLU A 621 26.03 -9.79 14.03
CA GLU A 621 24.67 -9.45 13.61
C GLU A 621 24.11 -10.57 12.73
N THR A 622 22.81 -10.85 12.85
CA THR A 622 22.10 -11.85 12.04
C THR A 622 20.89 -11.23 11.36
N PHE A 623 20.69 -11.57 10.09
CA PHE A 623 19.62 -11.07 9.24
C PHE A 623 18.71 -12.22 8.81
N ASN A 624 17.46 -12.20 9.28
CA ASN A 624 16.43 -13.15 8.89
C ASN A 624 15.30 -12.45 8.12
N VAL A 625 15.67 -11.84 6.98
CA VAL A 625 14.74 -11.11 6.12
C VAL A 625 14.56 -11.90 4.82
N LYS A 626 13.29 -12.13 4.44
CA LYS A 626 12.96 -12.83 3.20
C LYS A 626 13.52 -12.08 1.99
N GLY A 627 14.19 -12.80 1.08
CA GLY A 627 14.81 -12.21 -0.11
C GLY A 627 16.20 -11.62 0.10
N VAL A 628 16.64 -11.41 1.36
CA VAL A 628 17.96 -10.86 1.65
C VAL A 628 19.00 -11.99 1.70
N ASN A 629 20.03 -11.87 0.85
CA ASN A 629 21.09 -12.88 0.74
C ASN A 629 22.03 -12.92 1.95
N GLN A 630 22.37 -11.77 2.53
CA GLN A 630 23.25 -11.68 3.70
C GLN A 630 22.56 -12.22 4.94
N LYS A 631 23.20 -13.14 5.66
CA LYS A 631 22.64 -13.77 6.88
C LYS A 631 23.40 -13.40 8.13
N HIS A 632 24.72 -13.24 8.07
CA HIS A 632 25.53 -12.89 9.23
C HIS A 632 26.59 -11.84 8.92
N VAL A 633 26.95 -11.04 9.92
CA VAL A 633 28.09 -10.12 9.91
C VAL A 633 28.85 -10.24 11.21
N TYR A 634 30.16 -10.44 11.11
CA TYR A 634 31.09 -10.52 12.23
C TYR A 634 32.07 -9.35 12.12
N LYS A 635 32.20 -8.54 13.18
CA LYS A 635 33.11 -7.39 13.25
C LYS A 635 34.20 -7.66 14.28
N TYR A 636 35.43 -7.32 13.95
CA TYR A 636 36.62 -7.55 14.79
C TYR A 636 37.21 -6.22 15.28
N ALA A 637 37.93 -6.25 16.40
CA ALA A 637 38.53 -5.06 17.02
C ALA A 637 39.55 -4.35 16.10
N ASP A 638 40.23 -5.11 15.24
CA ASP A 638 41.17 -4.58 14.24
C ASP A 638 40.48 -3.97 13.00
N GLY A 639 39.15 -3.91 12.98
CA GLY A 639 38.38 -3.34 11.89
C GLY A 639 38.06 -4.31 10.75
N ARG A 640 38.40 -5.59 10.87
CA ARG A 640 37.93 -6.59 9.91
C ARG A 640 36.43 -6.80 10.04
N VAL A 641 35.79 -7.05 8.89
CA VAL A 641 34.39 -7.45 8.82
C VAL A 641 34.27 -8.71 7.96
N ILE A 642 33.59 -9.74 8.46
CA ILE A 642 33.27 -10.95 7.69
C ILE A 642 31.76 -11.01 7.54
N ALA A 643 31.26 -11.00 6.31
CA ALA A 643 29.86 -11.20 5.98
C ALA A 643 29.65 -12.60 5.41
N SER A 644 28.57 -13.28 5.78
CA SER A 644 28.21 -14.59 5.23
C SER A 644 26.71 -14.71 4.92
N GLY A 645 26.38 -15.61 3.99
CA GLY A 645 25.01 -15.83 3.55
C GLY A 645 24.92 -16.52 2.20
N ASP A 646 23.77 -16.38 1.55
CA ASP A 646 23.47 -17.03 0.27
C ASP A 646 24.25 -16.36 -0.87
N ALA A 647 24.83 -17.16 -1.77
CA ALA A 647 25.63 -16.66 -2.90
C ALA A 647 24.82 -15.91 -3.97
N GLY A 648 23.51 -15.75 -3.78
CA GLY A 648 22.58 -15.23 -4.80
C GLY A 648 22.49 -16.20 -5.99
N GLU A 649 22.66 -15.67 -7.21
CA GLU A 649 22.54 -16.42 -8.47
C GLU A 649 23.53 -17.59 -8.61
N GLY A 650 24.61 -17.61 -7.82
CA GLY A 650 25.61 -18.69 -7.85
C GLY A 650 25.26 -19.96 -7.06
N GLY A 651 24.22 -19.91 -6.21
CA GLY A 651 23.83 -21.02 -5.33
C GLY A 651 24.82 -21.31 -4.18
N GLY A 652 24.31 -21.87 -3.09
CA GLY A 652 25.12 -22.22 -1.91
C GLY A 652 25.44 -21.03 -0.99
N THR A 653 26.35 -21.24 -0.04
CA THR A 653 26.72 -20.26 0.99
C THR A 653 28.14 -19.76 0.77
N ILE A 654 28.35 -18.45 0.88
CA ILE A 654 29.67 -17.83 0.74
C ILE A 654 30.00 -16.90 1.91
N THR A 655 31.29 -16.60 2.05
CA THR A 655 31.81 -15.59 2.96
C THR A 655 32.58 -14.51 2.19
N ARG A 656 32.53 -13.29 2.71
CA ARG A 656 33.26 -12.11 2.20
C ARG A 656 34.00 -11.45 3.35
N LYS A 657 35.31 -11.27 3.22
CA LYS A 657 36.16 -10.57 4.18
C LYS A 657 36.46 -9.18 3.69
N TYR A 658 36.28 -8.20 4.58
CA TYR A 658 36.58 -6.80 4.39
C TYR A 658 37.61 -6.37 5.44
N ALA A 659 38.47 -5.43 5.06
CA ALA A 659 39.40 -4.76 5.96
C ALA A 659 39.37 -3.25 5.73
N LYS A 660 39.74 -2.49 6.76
CA LYS A 660 39.95 -1.05 6.64
C LYS A 660 41.04 -0.75 5.61
N ALA A 661 40.85 0.29 4.82
CA ALA A 661 41.79 0.75 3.81
C ALA A 661 42.83 1.74 4.37
N GLY A 662 43.13 1.68 5.68
CA GLY A 662 44.19 2.41 6.38
C GLY A 662 44.04 3.94 6.35
N GLY A 663 43.49 4.53 7.41
CA GLY A 663 43.47 6.00 7.62
C GLY A 663 42.61 6.81 6.64
N LYS A 664 41.90 6.16 5.71
CA LYS A 664 40.98 6.81 4.77
C LYS A 664 39.56 6.62 5.24
N THR A 665 38.80 7.72 5.29
CA THR A 665 37.36 7.69 5.53
C THR A 665 36.59 8.04 4.27
N VAL A 666 35.32 7.65 4.22
CA VAL A 666 34.38 8.00 3.17
C VAL A 666 33.07 8.43 3.80
N ILE A 667 32.36 9.34 3.13
CA ILE A 667 31.05 9.78 3.56
C ILE A 667 29.98 9.06 2.74
N ILE A 668 29.11 8.36 3.45
CA ILE A 668 27.95 7.68 2.87
C ILE A 668 26.67 8.27 3.46
N ILE A 669 25.59 8.20 2.70
CA ILE A 669 24.26 8.63 3.11
C ILE A 669 23.34 7.41 3.17
N LYS A 670 22.28 7.49 4.00
CA LYS A 670 21.15 6.58 3.88
C LYS A 670 20.20 7.12 2.82
N VAL A 671 19.94 6.35 1.77
CA VAL A 671 19.01 6.77 0.72
C VAL A 671 17.59 6.84 1.32
N PRO A 672 16.82 7.93 1.09
CA PRO A 672 15.43 8.00 1.53
C PRO A 672 14.62 6.82 0.99
N GLU A 673 13.73 6.26 1.82
CA GLU A 673 12.97 5.07 1.45
C GLU A 673 11.47 5.26 1.78
N PRO A 674 10.61 5.40 0.75
CA PRO A 674 10.97 5.59 -0.66
C PRO A 674 11.60 6.97 -0.90
N LEU A 675 12.53 7.06 -1.87
CA LEU A 675 12.87 8.34 -2.49
C LEU A 675 11.75 8.64 -3.47
N SER A 676 10.98 9.69 -3.21
CA SER A 676 9.87 10.07 -4.09
C SER A 676 9.78 11.58 -4.26
N TYR A 677 9.98 12.02 -5.49
CA TYR A 677 9.76 13.38 -5.92
C TYR A 677 9.08 13.36 -7.29
N ASN A 678 7.92 14.00 -7.39
CA ASN A 678 7.13 14.09 -8.61
C ASN A 678 6.65 15.53 -8.80
N SER A 679 7.00 16.12 -9.95
CA SER A 679 6.39 17.35 -10.47
C SER A 679 5.80 17.06 -11.85
N GLU A 680 5.20 18.07 -12.48
CA GLU A 680 4.69 17.96 -13.86
C GLU A 680 5.77 17.53 -14.87
N SER A 681 7.03 17.91 -14.64
CA SER A 681 8.15 17.73 -15.57
C SER A 681 9.26 16.79 -15.08
N VAL A 682 9.41 16.59 -13.76
CA VAL A 682 10.52 15.82 -13.16
C VAL A 682 9.99 14.70 -12.28
N LYS A 683 10.48 13.48 -12.54
CA LYS A 683 10.18 12.27 -11.76
C LYS A 683 11.47 11.64 -11.24
N ILE A 684 11.62 11.62 -9.92
CA ILE A 684 12.74 10.95 -9.22
C ILE A 684 12.12 9.99 -8.22
N ASN A 685 12.04 8.70 -8.57
CA ASN A 685 11.48 7.69 -7.67
C ASN A 685 12.35 6.44 -7.60
N LEU A 686 12.69 6.04 -6.38
CA LEU A 686 13.43 4.82 -6.07
C LEU A 686 12.84 4.17 -4.81
N LYS A 687 12.61 2.86 -4.86
CA LYS A 687 12.33 2.03 -3.69
C LYS A 687 13.30 0.86 -3.63
N PHE A 688 13.57 0.34 -2.45
CA PHE A 688 14.34 -0.88 -2.28
C PHE A 688 13.41 -2.07 -2.07
N GLU A 689 13.77 -3.22 -2.62
CA GLU A 689 13.09 -4.48 -2.38
C GLU A 689 14.12 -5.60 -2.15
N ASN A 690 13.77 -6.56 -1.28
CA ASN A 690 14.58 -7.74 -0.98
C ASN A 690 16.04 -7.44 -0.57
N THR A 691 16.29 -6.26 0.01
CA THR A 691 17.64 -5.81 0.36
C THR A 691 17.65 -4.98 1.64
N ILE A 692 18.79 -5.00 2.32
CA ILE A 692 19.10 -4.14 3.47
C ILE A 692 20.24 -3.16 3.15
N ARG A 693 20.75 -3.20 1.92
CA ARG A 693 21.88 -2.40 1.44
C ARG A 693 21.40 -1.03 0.97
N THR A 694 20.94 -0.17 1.89
CA THR A 694 20.30 1.11 1.55
C THR A 694 21.21 2.33 1.71
N TYR A 695 22.52 2.12 1.84
CA TYR A 695 23.52 3.19 1.94
C TYR A 695 24.30 3.35 0.65
N MET A 696 24.64 4.59 0.32
CA MET A 696 25.37 4.91 -0.91
C MET A 696 26.36 6.05 -0.68
N GLY A 697 27.40 6.15 -1.51
CA GLY A 697 28.31 7.29 -1.48
C GLY A 697 27.56 8.59 -1.73
N ARG A 698 27.89 9.67 -0.99
CA ARG A 698 27.19 10.97 -1.12
C ARG A 698 27.18 11.52 -2.56
N ASP A 699 28.27 11.29 -3.29
CA ASP A 699 28.48 11.78 -4.66
C ASP A 699 27.75 10.87 -5.67
N HIS A 700 27.81 9.55 -5.45
CA HIS A 700 27.00 8.57 -6.17
C HIS A 700 25.51 8.85 -6.05
N PHE A 701 25.05 9.30 -4.87
CA PHE A 701 23.65 9.66 -4.67
C PHE A 701 23.22 10.88 -5.47
N ALA A 702 24.07 11.90 -5.59
CA ALA A 702 23.82 13.01 -6.48
C ALA A 702 23.68 12.55 -7.94
N ALA A 703 24.59 11.69 -8.40
CA ALA A 703 24.55 11.11 -9.73
C ALA A 703 23.28 10.27 -9.98
N LEU A 704 22.86 9.47 -9.01
CA LEU A 704 21.64 8.68 -9.11
C LEU A 704 20.39 9.56 -9.20
N ILE A 705 20.30 10.65 -8.42
CA ILE A 705 19.20 11.62 -8.52
C ILE A 705 19.14 12.20 -9.94
N GLY A 706 20.28 12.63 -10.48
CA GLY A 706 20.35 13.16 -11.84
C GLY A 706 19.93 12.13 -12.90
N ALA A 707 20.39 10.90 -12.76
CA ALA A 707 20.04 9.82 -13.67
C ALA A 707 18.54 9.48 -13.63
N LEU A 708 17.94 9.43 -12.43
CA LEU A 708 16.51 9.23 -12.24
C LEU A 708 15.68 10.36 -12.87
N ALA A 709 16.07 11.62 -12.61
CA ALA A 709 15.41 12.78 -13.20
C ALA A 709 15.48 12.76 -14.74
N ASN A 710 16.65 12.46 -15.31
CA ASN A 710 16.88 12.42 -16.75
C ASN A 710 16.14 11.24 -17.43
N CYS A 711 16.05 10.08 -16.79
CA CYS A 711 15.30 8.96 -17.34
C CYS A 711 13.78 9.11 -17.13
N ASN A 712 13.36 9.88 -16.11
CA ASN A 712 11.98 10.16 -15.75
C ASN A 712 11.19 8.87 -15.41
N MET A 713 11.82 7.94 -14.70
CA MET A 713 11.28 6.60 -14.39
C MET A 713 11.25 6.32 -12.90
N SER A 714 10.37 5.39 -12.49
CA SER A 714 10.37 4.79 -11.16
C SER A 714 11.17 3.49 -11.20
N LEU A 715 12.10 3.31 -10.28
CA LEU A 715 12.94 2.12 -10.21
C LEU A 715 12.78 1.37 -8.89
N ILE A 716 13.03 0.07 -8.96
CA ILE A 716 13.20 -0.82 -7.82
C ILE A 716 14.68 -1.17 -7.75
N SER A 717 15.28 -1.07 -6.56
CA SER A 717 16.68 -1.41 -6.33
C SER A 717 16.83 -2.63 -5.43
N GLU A 718 17.73 -3.54 -5.84
CA GLU A 718 18.20 -4.66 -5.03
C GLU A 718 19.39 -4.26 -4.11
N GLY A 719 19.72 -2.97 -4.09
CA GLY A 719 20.57 -2.35 -3.07
C GLY A 719 21.91 -1.83 -3.57
N SER A 720 22.59 -1.15 -2.66
CA SER A 720 23.94 -0.60 -2.78
C SER A 720 24.84 -1.18 -1.68
N ALA A 721 25.16 -0.42 -0.63
CA ALA A 721 26.01 -0.84 0.48
C ALA A 721 25.27 -0.89 1.83
N MET A 722 25.92 -1.53 2.79
CA MET A 722 25.56 -1.54 4.21
C MET A 722 26.00 -0.24 4.90
N LYS A 723 25.48 0.02 6.11
CA LYS A 723 25.84 1.19 6.94
C LYS A 723 27.35 1.29 7.24
N ASP A 724 28.08 0.19 7.21
CA ASP A 724 29.53 0.14 7.44
C ASP A 724 30.34 0.11 6.13
N GLY A 725 29.70 0.37 4.98
CA GLY A 725 30.32 0.37 3.67
C GLY A 725 30.57 -1.03 3.09
N THR A 726 30.29 -2.10 3.83
CA THR A 726 30.41 -3.46 3.29
C THR A 726 29.24 -3.79 2.34
N CYS A 727 29.35 -4.89 1.60
CA CYS A 727 28.26 -5.40 0.76
C CYS A 727 28.29 -6.93 0.64
N PHE A 728 27.16 -7.51 0.22
CA PHE A 728 27.00 -8.95 0.06
C PHE A 728 25.79 -9.25 -0.86
N PRO A 729 25.82 -10.29 -1.71
CA PRO A 729 26.92 -11.22 -1.99
C PRO A 729 27.99 -10.63 -2.92
N SER A 730 27.66 -9.52 -3.58
CA SER A 730 28.55 -8.73 -4.43
C SER A 730 29.67 -8.08 -3.63
N VAL A 731 30.74 -7.67 -4.34
CA VAL A 731 31.91 -6.95 -3.79
C VAL A 731 32.09 -5.56 -4.42
N SER A 732 31.33 -5.24 -5.47
CA SER A 732 31.46 -3.99 -6.24
C SER A 732 30.73 -2.81 -5.63
N HIS A 733 29.87 -3.02 -4.63
CA HIS A 733 29.12 -1.95 -3.96
C HIS A 733 29.85 -1.39 -2.75
N THR A 734 31.06 -1.86 -2.48
CA THR A 734 31.84 -1.44 -1.32
C THR A 734 31.90 0.09 -1.26
N ASN A 735 31.67 0.66 -0.08
CA ASN A 735 31.60 2.10 0.19
C ASN A 735 30.45 2.84 -0.52
N GLY A 736 29.45 2.12 -1.03
CA GLY A 736 28.30 2.72 -1.72
C GLY A 736 28.62 3.18 -3.13
N GLU A 737 29.61 2.57 -3.78
CA GLU A 737 30.12 2.97 -5.10
C GLU A 737 29.28 2.44 -6.28
N SER A 738 28.29 1.60 -6.02
CA SER A 738 27.44 0.96 -7.04
C SER A 738 26.01 0.71 -6.56
N ILE A 739 25.07 0.53 -7.49
CA ILE A 739 23.67 0.19 -7.22
C ILE A 739 23.16 -0.88 -8.19
N ASP A 740 22.36 -1.82 -7.67
CA ASP A 740 21.64 -2.82 -8.46
C ASP A 740 20.17 -2.40 -8.61
N THR A 741 19.62 -2.53 -9.81
CA THR A 741 18.21 -2.20 -10.11
C THR A 741 17.56 -3.25 -10.99
N ASP A 742 16.25 -3.42 -10.87
CA ASP A 742 15.47 -4.31 -11.72
C ASP A 742 15.61 -3.96 -13.20
N TYR A 743 15.54 -4.97 -14.06
CA TYR A 743 15.41 -4.76 -15.49
C TYR A 743 14.06 -4.13 -15.84
N LEU A 744 14.11 -3.13 -16.71
CA LEU A 744 12.94 -2.62 -17.41
C LEU A 744 12.83 -3.29 -18.80
N ILE A 745 11.76 -2.95 -19.53
CA ILE A 745 11.71 -3.23 -20.97
C ILE A 745 12.95 -2.66 -21.65
N LEU A 746 13.46 -3.34 -22.69
CA LEU A 746 14.74 -3.02 -23.32
C LEU A 746 14.94 -1.53 -23.65
N PRO A 747 13.97 -0.80 -24.24
CA PRO A 747 14.13 0.63 -24.51
C PRO A 747 14.33 1.48 -23.25
N ASN A 748 13.64 1.13 -22.17
CA ASN A 748 13.74 1.85 -20.90
C ASN A 748 15.04 1.53 -20.18
N THR A 749 15.47 0.27 -20.22
CA THR A 749 16.79 -0.14 -19.72
C THR A 749 17.90 0.61 -20.46
N GLN A 750 17.81 0.74 -21.79
CA GLN A 750 18.75 1.54 -22.57
C GLN A 750 18.74 3.01 -22.15
N LYS A 751 17.55 3.62 -21.97
CA LYS A 751 17.43 5.01 -21.50
C LYS A 751 18.07 5.19 -20.12
N TYR A 752 17.88 4.23 -19.23
CA TYR A 752 18.42 4.27 -17.89
C TYR A 752 19.95 4.15 -17.88
N VAL A 753 20.55 3.18 -18.59
CA VAL A 753 22.02 3.07 -18.65
C VAL A 753 22.67 4.29 -19.31
N ASN A 754 22.01 4.90 -20.31
CA ASN A 754 22.46 6.17 -20.90
C ASN A 754 22.45 7.30 -19.87
N SER A 755 21.41 7.35 -19.02
CA SER A 755 21.28 8.35 -17.97
C SER A 755 22.33 8.13 -16.88
N MET A 756 22.54 6.90 -16.42
CA MET A 756 23.58 6.58 -15.44
C MET A 756 24.97 6.98 -15.96
N ALA A 757 25.28 6.68 -17.23
CA ALA A 757 26.53 7.08 -17.86
C ALA A 757 26.72 8.61 -17.92
N LYS A 758 25.64 9.33 -18.27
CA LYS A 758 25.63 10.81 -18.33
C LYS A 758 26.01 11.45 -16.99
N PHE A 759 25.62 10.83 -15.87
CA PHE A 759 25.94 11.31 -14.52
C PHE A 759 27.17 10.62 -13.90
N GLY A 760 28.03 10.01 -14.72
CA GLY A 760 29.37 9.59 -14.30
C GLY A 760 29.49 8.14 -13.83
N PHE A 761 28.47 7.30 -13.96
CA PHE A 761 28.62 5.86 -13.76
C PHE A 761 29.39 5.22 -14.93
N LYS A 762 30.44 4.44 -14.61
CA LYS A 762 31.42 3.94 -15.60
C LYS A 762 31.40 2.43 -15.82
N THR A 763 30.66 1.70 -15.00
CA THR A 763 30.55 0.25 -15.06
C THR A 763 29.08 -0.14 -15.18
N MET A 764 28.74 -0.90 -16.21
CA MET A 764 27.42 -1.50 -16.42
C MET A 764 27.59 -2.99 -16.67
N LEU A 765 27.05 -3.82 -15.79
CA LEU A 765 27.01 -5.28 -15.94
C LEU A 765 25.55 -5.70 -16.09
N TYR A 766 25.28 -6.51 -17.12
CA TYR A 766 23.90 -6.83 -17.48
C TYR A 766 23.74 -8.25 -18.00
N LYS A 767 22.51 -8.70 -18.14
CA LYS A 767 22.14 -10.08 -18.46
C LYS A 767 22.65 -10.50 -19.85
N PRO A 768 23.17 -11.73 -19.99
CA PRO A 768 23.54 -12.28 -21.29
C PRO A 768 22.39 -12.27 -22.30
N GLY A 769 22.71 -11.91 -23.55
CA GLY A 769 21.76 -11.81 -24.67
C GLY A 769 20.93 -10.53 -24.71
N MET A 770 21.14 -9.58 -23.79
CA MET A 770 20.44 -8.30 -23.82
C MET A 770 21.11 -7.35 -24.83
N LYS A 771 20.39 -6.95 -25.88
CA LYS A 771 20.90 -6.09 -26.97
C LYS A 771 20.99 -4.61 -26.57
N LEU A 772 21.77 -4.28 -25.53
CA LEU A 772 22.06 -2.90 -25.15
C LEU A 772 23.25 -2.33 -25.93
N LYS A 773 23.20 -1.04 -26.23
CA LYS A 773 24.29 -0.27 -26.82
C LYS A 773 25.11 0.38 -25.73
N LYS A 774 26.44 0.29 -25.83
CA LYS A 774 27.39 0.91 -24.90
C LYS A 774 27.22 2.44 -24.92
N PRO A 775 26.88 3.08 -23.79
CA PRO A 775 26.86 4.53 -23.70
C PRO A 775 28.27 5.13 -23.78
N SER A 776 28.38 6.38 -24.24
CA SER A 776 29.66 7.10 -24.24
C SER A 776 30.17 7.31 -22.81
N GLY A 777 31.49 7.29 -22.62
CA GLY A 777 32.15 7.49 -21.31
C GLY A 777 32.12 6.28 -20.36
N VAL A 778 31.41 5.20 -20.72
CA VAL A 778 31.39 3.96 -19.94
C VAL A 778 32.68 3.17 -20.19
N VAL A 779 33.38 2.80 -19.12
CA VAL A 779 34.62 2.01 -19.18
C VAL A 779 34.28 0.54 -19.35
N THR A 780 33.53 -0.01 -18.40
CA THR A 780 33.14 -1.42 -18.37
C THR A 780 31.68 -1.54 -18.79
N PHE A 781 31.43 -2.20 -19.92
CA PHE A 781 30.09 -2.46 -20.42
C PHE A 781 30.06 -3.89 -20.95
N LYS A 782 29.56 -4.82 -20.16
CA LYS A 782 29.61 -6.25 -20.52
C LYS A 782 28.39 -7.02 -20.04
N GLU A 783 28.08 -8.06 -20.82
CA GLU A 783 27.20 -9.13 -20.38
C GLU A 783 27.90 -9.97 -19.30
N ASP A 784 27.15 -10.35 -18.27
CA ASP A 784 27.68 -11.09 -17.13
C ASP A 784 26.58 -12.00 -16.54
N SER A 785 26.88 -13.30 -16.46
CA SER A 785 25.90 -14.31 -16.04
C SER A 785 25.45 -14.19 -14.59
N HIS A 786 26.18 -13.45 -13.74
CA HIS A 786 25.80 -13.19 -12.35
C HIS A 786 24.83 -12.01 -12.18
N HIS A 787 24.40 -11.41 -13.29
CA HIS A 787 23.51 -10.25 -13.35
C HIS A 787 22.26 -10.59 -14.16
N SER A 788 21.73 -11.80 -14.00
CA SER A 788 20.61 -12.30 -14.79
C SER A 788 19.25 -11.79 -14.29
N ALA A 789 19.14 -11.40 -13.02
CA ALA A 789 17.94 -10.82 -12.42
C ALA A 789 17.97 -9.29 -12.29
N HIS A 790 19.14 -8.67 -12.21
CA HIS A 790 19.31 -7.23 -12.00
C HIS A 790 20.35 -6.61 -12.94
N LEU A 791 20.24 -5.29 -13.15
CA LEU A 791 21.23 -4.44 -13.81
C LEU A 791 22.14 -3.80 -12.76
N HIS A 792 23.45 -3.95 -12.94
CA HIS A 792 24.46 -3.33 -12.07
C HIS A 792 25.01 -2.04 -12.68
N CYS A 793 25.02 -0.95 -11.91
CA CYS A 793 25.65 0.32 -12.28
C CYS A 793 26.63 0.78 -11.21
N GLY A 794 27.89 1.02 -11.57
CA GLY A 794 28.95 1.39 -10.61
C GLY A 794 29.97 2.40 -11.13
N SER A 795 30.65 3.08 -10.20
CA SER A 795 31.84 3.89 -10.48
C SER A 795 32.66 4.09 -9.22
N SER A 796 33.99 4.06 -9.32
CA SER A 796 34.86 4.38 -8.18
C SER A 796 34.86 5.86 -7.80
N ASN A 797 34.49 6.74 -8.74
CA ASN A 797 34.38 8.18 -8.52
C ASN A 797 33.31 8.80 -9.41
N ILE A 798 32.60 9.80 -8.88
CA ILE A 798 31.68 10.65 -9.65
C ILE A 798 32.37 12.01 -9.86
N PRO A 799 32.39 12.56 -11.08
CA PRO A 799 32.90 13.92 -11.31
C PRO A 799 32.03 14.95 -10.57
N ILE A 800 32.62 15.68 -9.63
CA ILE A 800 31.96 16.76 -8.87
C ILE A 800 32.85 18.00 -8.92
N THR A 801 32.27 19.15 -9.19
CA THR A 801 32.94 20.44 -9.00
C THR A 801 32.64 20.98 -7.61
N GLU A 802 33.65 21.20 -6.78
CA GLU A 802 33.46 21.86 -5.49
C GLU A 802 33.46 23.38 -5.66
N ILE A 803 32.44 24.03 -5.10
CA ILE A 803 32.33 25.48 -5.00
C ILE A 803 32.38 25.83 -3.52
N LYS A 804 33.42 26.54 -3.10
CA LYS A 804 33.57 27.03 -1.72
C LYS A 804 33.29 28.52 -1.74
N GLU A 805 32.33 28.94 -0.93
CA GLU A 805 31.95 30.36 -0.82
C GLU A 805 32.96 31.21 -0.07
#